data_AF-A0A2G9MBU6-F1
#
_entry.id   AF-A0A2G9MBU6-F1
#
_cell.length_a   1.000
_cell.length_b   1.000
_cell.length_c   1.000
_cell.angle_alpha   90.00
_cell.angle_beta   90.00
_cell.angle_gamma   90.00
#
_symmetry.space_group_name_H-M   'P 1'
#
loop_
_entity.id
_entity.type
_entity.pdbx_description
1 polymer ?
#
loop_
_entity_poly.entity_id
_entity_poly.type
_entity_poly.pdbx_seq_one_letter_code
_entity_poly.pdbx_strand_id
1 'polypeptide(L)'
;MDLEQLKELGLSDGQITVYSAVLELGTSTLSTIQKKTGIGRRNIYDNLNKLIEKGFVTYIIKEGKKAYTCTHPNKIQEDIEIKKKALEQLEKQIPQITAFFKEVKLETQITVFRGSESIKALLNEALTYDSTYWIGGSSGIEQTTLRAWFKEWMLRREKQNKQMYDLSTQGTHLEEYHTTETEKNKKQNYHYKTLPEDILSFTTILVFGNKVVQILWNKQPFAFVLESKEVKESYLRFFNHFWKEAPTKIGTKNPIKIGVIHSLTGTMAISESSLVDATLMAVDQINQQGGILGRKIECAFVDGKSNEQTFAEEAERLITQEEVCSIFGGWTSASRKTMKPLFEKYNNLLWYPVEYEGLEDSPNIIYLGSTTNQQVLPAIQWGAKTLGKKIFLIGSDYLFPRSVNELVKIYAQNNDLTIVGEEYRILGDEHFETVVKNIKRTKPDFILNTINGDSNVAFFKELKKQNVTPDKIPTISTSIAEDEIRHLPVENMEGHYAAWNYFQSLDNKENKKFVDAFKKRYGPHRVTSDAMEKAFLAVHLFTKAVQKAGTDNVNDIREAVKGLTMDTPEGLITINKTTNHITTISRIGRVTKEGQFEMIWSSKEPIIAEPYPQFKTKEEWNAFTNKLHHDWGRKWAKEESEQ
;
A
#
# COMPACT_ATOMS: atom_id res chain seq x y z
N MET A 1 -2.09 -10.85 74.37
CA MET A 1 -3.26 -10.04 74.00
C MET A 1 -2.75 -8.94 73.11
N ASP A 2 -3.31 -8.79 71.91
CA ASP A 2 -2.88 -7.71 71.01
C ASP A 2 -3.45 -6.38 71.53
N LEU A 3 -2.57 -5.50 71.98
CA LEU A 3 -2.90 -4.19 72.53
C LEU A 3 -2.51 -3.05 71.59
N GLU A 4 -2.05 -3.36 70.38
CA GLU A 4 -1.69 -2.37 69.35
C GLU A 4 -2.85 -1.43 69.05
N GLN A 5 -4.09 -1.91 69.13
CA GLN A 5 -5.29 -1.11 68.90
C GLN A 5 -5.46 0.04 69.92
N LEU A 6 -4.78 0.02 71.08
CA LEU A 6 -4.78 1.16 72.00
C LEU A 6 -4.07 2.40 71.42
N LYS A 7 -3.31 2.26 70.33
CA LYS A 7 -2.83 3.41 69.54
C LYS A 7 -3.97 4.29 69.08
N GLU A 8 -5.14 3.71 68.78
CA GLU A 8 -6.34 4.46 68.43
C GLU A 8 -6.82 5.36 69.57
N LEU A 9 -6.53 5.02 70.82
CA LEU A 9 -6.85 5.87 71.98
C LEU A 9 -5.70 6.85 72.32
N GLY A 10 -4.74 7.00 71.41
CA GLY A 10 -3.63 7.93 71.51
C GLY A 10 -2.53 7.46 72.46
N LEU A 11 -2.32 6.15 72.58
CA LEU A 11 -1.15 5.59 73.28
C LEU A 11 0.01 5.38 72.30
N SER A 12 1.24 5.67 72.72
CA SER A 12 2.45 5.35 71.95
C SER A 12 2.93 3.91 72.16
N ASP A 13 3.82 3.41 71.31
CA ASP A 13 4.45 2.09 71.46
C ASP A 13 5.06 1.89 72.86
N GLY A 14 5.75 2.92 73.35
CA GLY A 14 6.35 2.92 74.69
C GLY A 14 5.30 2.84 75.80
N GLN A 15 4.15 3.51 75.63
CA GLN A 15 3.04 3.46 76.59
C GLN A 15 2.34 2.10 76.57
N ILE A 16 2.12 1.52 75.39
CA ILE A 16 1.49 0.20 75.24
C ILE A 16 2.40 -0.88 75.83
N THR A 17 3.71 -0.79 75.57
CA THR A 17 4.69 -1.73 76.15
C THR A 17 4.70 -1.67 77.67
N VAL A 18 4.70 -0.46 78.25
CA VAL A 18 4.66 -0.28 79.70
C VAL A 18 3.31 -0.69 80.29
N TYR A 19 2.20 -0.35 79.64
CA TYR A 19 0.84 -0.73 80.06
C TYR A 19 0.64 -2.24 80.05
N SER A 20 1.06 -2.92 78.98
CA SER A 20 1.04 -4.39 78.87
C SER A 20 1.86 -5.04 79.98
N ALA A 21 3.05 -4.49 80.28
CA ALA A 21 3.86 -5.00 81.37
C ALA A 21 3.19 -4.84 82.74
N VAL A 22 2.54 -3.69 83.02
CA VAL A 22 1.79 -3.50 84.27
C VAL A 22 0.56 -4.40 84.32
N LEU A 23 -0.11 -4.62 83.20
CA LEU A 23 -1.29 -5.49 83.09
C LEU A 23 -0.93 -6.95 83.35
N GLU A 24 0.19 -7.43 82.81
CA GLU A 24 0.69 -8.79 83.02
C GLU A 24 1.25 -9.02 84.42
N LEU A 25 1.96 -8.04 84.97
CA LEU A 25 2.61 -8.17 86.28
C LEU A 25 1.65 -7.89 87.45
N GLY A 26 0.48 -7.29 87.18
CA GLY A 26 -0.38 -6.71 88.21
C GLY A 26 0.32 -5.57 88.96
N THR A 27 -0.10 -5.30 90.20
CA THR A 27 0.46 -4.22 91.03
C THR A 27 1.97 -4.39 91.26
N SER A 28 2.78 -3.55 90.60
CA SER A 28 4.22 -3.76 90.48
C SER A 28 5.06 -2.49 90.65
N THR A 29 6.28 -2.66 91.17
CA THR A 29 7.22 -1.55 91.33
C THR A 29 7.91 -1.18 90.01
N LEU A 30 8.43 0.05 89.92
CA LEU A 30 9.18 0.53 88.77
C LEU A 30 10.32 -0.41 88.35
N SER A 31 11.08 -0.96 89.31
CA SER A 31 12.18 -1.89 89.01
C SER A 31 11.71 -3.20 88.37
N THR A 32 10.53 -3.69 88.78
CA THR A 32 9.94 -4.90 88.21
C THR A 32 9.47 -4.65 86.77
N ILE A 33 8.82 -3.50 86.54
CA ILE A 33 8.38 -3.07 85.20
C ILE A 33 9.58 -2.85 84.28
N GLN A 34 10.67 -2.27 84.80
CA GLN A 34 11.93 -2.09 84.06
C GLN A 34 12.56 -3.41 83.62
N LYS A 35 12.64 -4.39 84.52
CA LYS A 35 13.18 -5.71 84.20
C LYS A 35 12.35 -6.43 83.14
N LYS A 36 11.02 -6.26 83.16
CA LYS A 36 10.10 -6.88 82.21
C LYS A 36 10.13 -6.24 80.82
N THR A 37 10.20 -4.90 80.75
CA THR A 37 10.12 -4.15 79.49
C THR A 37 11.47 -3.95 78.80
N GLY A 38 12.58 -4.00 79.54
CA GLY A 38 13.91 -3.67 79.00
C GLY A 38 14.11 -2.16 78.70
N ILE A 39 13.11 -1.31 78.99
CA ILE A 39 13.14 0.13 78.71
C ILE A 39 13.98 0.85 79.78
N GLY A 40 14.73 1.88 79.37
CA GLY A 40 15.49 2.73 80.31
C GLY A 40 14.60 3.40 81.37
N ARG A 41 15.09 3.48 82.61
CA ARG A 41 14.31 3.95 83.78
C ARG A 41 13.62 5.30 83.59
N ARG A 42 14.27 6.26 82.91
CA ARG A 42 13.72 7.59 82.58
C ARG A 42 12.48 7.49 81.71
N ASN A 43 12.55 6.69 80.64
CA ASN A 43 11.45 6.51 79.69
C ASN A 43 10.27 5.76 80.33
N ILE A 44 10.53 4.85 81.29
CA ILE A 44 9.44 4.20 82.03
C ILE A 44 8.69 5.20 82.89
N TYR A 45 9.39 6.11 83.57
CA TYR A 45 8.75 7.18 84.33
C TYR A 45 7.88 8.07 83.44
N ASP A 46 8.39 8.49 82.29
CA ASP A 46 7.64 9.34 81.36
C ASP A 46 6.39 8.64 80.83
N ASN A 47 6.50 7.34 80.50
CA ASN A 47 5.36 6.56 80.03
C ASN A 47 4.34 6.29 81.16
N LEU A 48 4.77 5.95 82.37
CA LEU A 48 3.88 5.75 83.51
C LEU A 48 3.16 7.04 83.89
N ASN A 49 3.85 8.19 83.90
CA ASN A 49 3.22 9.48 84.18
C ASN A 49 2.15 9.81 83.14
N LYS A 50 2.44 9.64 81.84
CA LYS A 50 1.46 9.87 80.77
C LYS A 50 0.30 8.87 80.83
N LEU A 51 0.54 7.62 81.20
CA LEU A 51 -0.50 6.62 81.40
C LEU A 51 -1.38 6.94 82.63
N ILE A 52 -0.81 7.53 83.67
CA ILE A 52 -1.55 8.04 84.83
C ILE A 52 -2.40 9.25 84.45
N GLU A 53 -1.84 10.22 83.73
CA GLU A 53 -2.57 11.38 83.22
C GLU A 53 -3.74 10.97 82.32
N LYS A 54 -3.54 9.95 81.47
CA LYS A 54 -4.60 9.37 80.62
C LYS A 54 -5.56 8.46 81.39
N GLY A 55 -5.26 8.14 82.65
CA GLY A 55 -6.10 7.32 83.53
C GLY A 55 -6.04 5.81 83.26
N PHE A 56 -5.06 5.31 82.50
CA PHE A 56 -4.86 3.87 82.22
C PHE A 56 -4.12 3.15 83.35
N VAL A 57 -3.28 3.86 84.08
CA VAL A 57 -2.50 3.33 85.20
C VAL A 57 -2.73 4.22 86.41
N THR A 58 -2.72 3.64 87.61
CA THR A 58 -2.64 4.37 88.87
C THR A 58 -1.50 3.78 89.71
N TYR A 59 -1.22 4.35 90.86
CA TYR A 59 -0.27 3.78 91.80
C TYR A 59 -0.81 3.81 93.23
N ILE A 60 -0.37 2.84 94.01
CA ILE A 60 -0.52 2.79 95.46
C ILE A 60 0.85 2.87 96.11
N ILE A 61 0.90 3.30 97.37
CA ILE A 61 2.13 3.26 98.16
C ILE A 61 2.13 1.95 98.94
N LYS A 62 3.10 1.08 98.63
CA LYS A 62 3.33 -0.19 99.35
C LYS A 62 4.76 -0.15 99.90
N GLU A 63 4.91 -0.30 101.22
CA GLU A 63 6.23 -0.28 101.90
C GLU A 63 7.08 0.97 101.54
N GLY A 64 6.45 2.14 101.50
CA GLY A 64 7.11 3.42 101.19
C GLY A 64 7.51 3.63 99.73
N LYS A 65 7.14 2.72 98.80
CA LYS A 65 7.45 2.83 97.36
C LYS A 65 6.17 2.84 96.52
N LYS A 66 6.20 3.55 95.38
CA LYS A 66 5.11 3.54 94.40
C LYS A 66 5.06 2.18 93.70
N ALA A 67 3.91 1.51 93.80
CA ALA A 67 3.57 0.32 93.04
C ALA A 67 2.42 0.67 92.09
N TYR A 68 2.64 0.46 90.78
CA TYR A 68 1.75 0.84 89.71
C TYR A 68 0.82 -0.32 89.35
N THR A 69 -0.44 -0.03 89.06
CA THR A 69 -1.45 -1.00 88.63
C THR A 69 -2.34 -0.38 87.55
N CYS A 70 -2.83 -1.20 86.62
CA CYS A 70 -3.82 -0.76 85.64
C CYS A 70 -5.12 -0.35 86.34
N THR A 71 -5.77 0.68 85.81
CA THR A 71 -7.15 1.04 86.17
C THR A 71 -8.14 0.06 85.54
N HIS A 72 -9.40 0.11 85.96
CA HIS A 72 -10.43 -0.81 85.49
C HIS A 72 -10.63 -0.69 83.95
N PRO A 73 -10.78 -1.81 83.19
CA PRO A 73 -10.94 -1.79 81.74
C PRO A 73 -12.10 -0.93 81.22
N ASN A 74 -13.09 -0.62 82.06
CA ASN A 74 -14.17 0.33 81.73
C ASN A 74 -13.64 1.69 81.29
N LYS A 75 -12.45 2.12 81.74
CA LYS A 75 -11.82 3.35 81.25
C LYS A 75 -11.58 3.31 79.74
N ILE A 76 -11.20 2.14 79.20
CA ILE A 76 -11.01 1.94 77.76
C ILE A 76 -12.36 2.07 77.05
N GLN A 77 -13.43 1.52 77.62
CA GLN A 77 -14.79 1.64 77.07
C GLN A 77 -15.29 3.10 77.09
N GLU A 78 -15.06 3.82 78.19
CA GLU A 78 -15.37 5.24 78.32
C GLU A 78 -14.62 6.09 77.29
N ASP A 79 -13.32 5.84 77.09
CA ASP A 79 -12.52 6.54 76.08
C ASP A 79 -12.97 6.22 74.66
N ILE A 80 -13.37 4.98 74.38
CA ILE A 80 -13.98 4.60 73.10
C ILE A 80 -15.28 5.38 72.88
N GLU A 81 -16.13 5.47 73.90
CA GLU A 81 -17.42 6.17 73.80
C GLU A 81 -17.25 7.70 73.64
N ILE A 82 -16.27 8.29 74.35
CA ILE A 82 -15.87 9.68 74.17
C ILE A 82 -15.35 9.91 72.75
N LYS A 83 -14.49 9.03 72.24
CA LYS A 83 -13.95 9.12 70.86
C LYS A 83 -15.05 8.94 69.82
N LYS A 84 -16.00 8.02 70.02
CA LYS A 84 -17.18 7.86 69.15
C LYS A 84 -18.04 9.11 69.12
N LYS A 85 -18.38 9.68 70.27
CA LYS A 85 -19.14 10.94 70.34
C LYS A 85 -18.41 12.09 69.65
N ALA A 86 -17.09 12.20 69.84
CA ALA A 86 -16.27 13.19 69.15
C ALA A 86 -16.27 12.99 67.62
N LEU A 87 -16.18 11.73 67.16
CA LEU A 87 -16.26 11.38 65.74
C LEU A 87 -17.64 11.67 65.16
N GLU A 88 -18.73 11.32 65.84
CA GLU A 88 -20.11 11.66 65.42
C GLU A 88 -20.32 13.18 65.34
N GLN A 89 -19.72 13.93 66.26
CA GLN A 89 -19.80 15.39 66.29
C GLN A 89 -18.96 16.02 65.16
N LEU A 90 -17.82 15.42 64.84
CA LEU A 90 -17.01 15.77 63.66
C LEU A 90 -17.74 15.43 62.35
N GLU A 91 -18.39 14.27 62.27
CA GLU A 91 -19.23 13.86 61.13
C GLU A 91 -20.37 14.85 60.88
N LYS A 92 -21.01 15.36 61.94
CA LYS A 92 -22.02 16.43 61.82
C LYS A 92 -21.44 17.74 61.31
N GLN A 93 -20.15 17.99 61.50
CA GLN A 93 -19.45 19.14 60.95
C GLN A 93 -18.96 18.92 59.52
N ILE A 94 -18.89 17.67 59.02
CA ILE A 94 -18.45 17.36 57.65
C ILE A 94 -19.22 18.17 56.61
N PRO A 95 -20.56 18.32 56.63
CA PRO A 95 -21.26 19.13 55.62
C PRO A 95 -20.83 20.61 55.61
N GLN A 96 -20.58 21.20 56.78
CA GLN A 96 -20.04 22.57 56.88
C GLN A 96 -18.58 22.62 56.43
N ILE A 97 -17.76 21.64 56.83
CA ILE A 97 -16.36 21.52 56.37
C ILE A 97 -16.34 21.36 54.85
N THR A 98 -17.19 20.53 54.25
CA THR A 98 -17.34 20.34 52.80
C THR A 98 -17.84 21.62 52.11
N ALA A 99 -18.70 22.41 52.76
CA ALA A 99 -19.14 23.70 52.23
C ALA A 99 -18.03 24.77 52.27
N PHE A 100 -17.15 24.74 53.28
CA PHE A 100 -15.95 25.60 53.38
C PHE A 100 -14.76 25.06 52.59
N PHE A 101 -14.74 23.76 52.32
CA PHE A 101 -13.88 23.11 51.36
C PHE A 101 -14.41 23.46 49.98
N LYS A 102 -14.18 24.72 49.57
CA LYS A 102 -14.11 25.04 48.15
C LYS A 102 -13.22 23.97 47.55
N GLU A 103 -13.79 23.13 46.70
CA GLU A 103 -13.03 22.32 45.77
C GLU A 103 -12.07 23.28 45.07
N VAL A 104 -10.83 23.36 45.53
CA VAL A 104 -9.74 23.38 44.59
C VAL A 104 -9.76 21.97 44.02
N LYS A 105 -10.68 21.72 43.08
CA LYS A 105 -10.39 20.74 42.03
C LYS A 105 -9.08 21.24 41.49
N LEU A 106 -7.99 20.53 41.83
CA LEU A 106 -6.81 20.63 40.99
C LEU A 106 -7.36 20.41 39.58
N GLU A 107 -7.22 21.41 38.69
CA GLU A 107 -7.74 21.36 37.31
C GLU A 107 -7.18 20.14 36.53
N THR A 108 -6.28 19.38 37.15
CA THR A 108 -5.50 18.30 36.59
C THR A 108 -5.11 17.32 37.70
N GLN A 109 -5.62 16.09 37.67
CA GLN A 109 -5.18 14.98 38.54
C GLN A 109 -4.45 13.92 37.71
N ILE A 110 -3.25 13.49 38.16
CA ILE A 110 -2.49 12.40 37.53
C ILE A 110 -2.52 11.17 38.44
N THR A 111 -2.94 10.03 37.90
CA THR A 111 -2.94 8.72 38.57
C THR A 111 -2.16 7.70 37.76
N VAL A 112 -1.38 6.85 38.44
CA VAL A 112 -0.57 5.80 37.79
C VAL A 112 -1.16 4.42 38.11
N PHE A 113 -1.44 3.62 37.08
CA PHE A 113 -1.88 2.23 37.19
C PHE A 113 -0.74 1.31 36.80
N ARG A 114 -0.45 0.27 37.60
CA ARG A 114 0.63 -0.70 37.33
C ARG A 114 0.10 -2.12 37.43
N GLY A 115 0.43 -2.94 36.44
CA GLY A 115 0.05 -4.34 36.37
C GLY A 115 -1.34 -4.56 35.77
N SER A 116 -1.57 -5.79 35.32
CA SER A 116 -2.73 -6.20 34.55
C SER A 116 -4.07 -5.91 35.24
N GLU A 117 -4.21 -6.18 36.54
CA GLU A 117 -5.48 -5.97 37.26
C GLU A 117 -5.88 -4.49 37.36
N SER A 118 -4.89 -3.61 37.57
CA SER A 118 -5.13 -2.16 37.60
C SER A 118 -5.57 -1.64 36.22
N ILE A 119 -4.98 -2.14 35.13
CA ILE A 119 -5.41 -1.80 33.76
C ILE A 119 -6.82 -2.35 33.46
N LYS A 120 -7.15 -3.56 33.92
CA LYS A 120 -8.52 -4.11 33.78
C LYS A 120 -9.56 -3.24 34.46
N ALA A 121 -9.27 -2.76 35.68
CA ALA A 121 -10.16 -1.85 36.41
C ALA A 121 -10.40 -0.55 35.63
N LEU A 122 -9.32 0.04 35.09
CA LEU A 122 -9.38 1.25 34.27
C LEU A 122 -10.21 1.07 32.99
N LEU A 123 -10.02 -0.04 32.28
CA LEU A 123 -10.79 -0.35 31.07
C LEU A 123 -12.25 -0.66 31.39
N ASN A 124 -12.54 -1.34 32.51
CA ASN A 124 -13.92 -1.53 32.98
C ASN A 124 -14.59 -0.18 33.32
N GLU A 125 -13.85 0.76 33.90
CA GLU A 125 -14.35 2.12 34.14
C GLU A 125 -14.76 2.81 32.83
N ALA A 126 -13.96 2.65 31.77
CA ALA A 126 -14.26 3.23 30.46
C ALA A 126 -15.63 2.77 29.89
N LEU A 127 -16.11 1.56 30.24
CA LEU A 127 -17.44 1.07 29.84
C LEU A 127 -18.60 1.81 30.51
N THR A 128 -18.36 2.56 31.59
CA THR A 128 -19.40 3.37 32.23
C THR A 128 -19.76 4.60 31.38
N TYR A 129 -18.92 4.96 30.40
CA TYR A 129 -19.13 6.08 29.47
C TYR A 129 -19.70 5.60 28.13
N ASP A 130 -20.35 6.50 27.39
CA ASP A 130 -21.02 6.15 26.13
C ASP A 130 -20.07 6.00 24.95
N SER A 131 -18.92 6.69 24.98
CA SER A 131 -17.95 6.70 23.90
C SER A 131 -16.52 6.64 24.44
N THR A 132 -15.67 5.89 23.74
CA THR A 132 -14.22 5.85 23.96
C THR A 132 -13.49 6.18 22.67
N TYR A 133 -12.37 6.90 22.77
CA TYR A 133 -11.54 7.29 21.63
C TYR A 133 -10.12 6.77 21.84
N TRP A 134 -9.63 5.97 20.88
CA TRP A 134 -8.37 5.27 20.97
C TRP A 134 -7.41 5.76 19.89
N ILE A 135 -6.14 5.96 20.23
CA ILE A 135 -5.08 6.36 19.31
C ILE A 135 -3.85 5.48 19.58
N GLY A 136 -3.48 4.66 18.59
CA GLY A 136 -2.25 3.87 18.57
C GLY A 136 -2.28 2.55 19.35
N GLY A 137 -1.18 1.79 19.22
CA GLY A 137 -0.78 0.70 20.13
C GLY A 137 -1.55 -0.62 20.10
N SER A 138 -2.01 -1.11 18.93
CA SER A 138 -2.61 -2.44 18.84
C SER A 138 -1.59 -3.60 18.92
N SER A 139 -0.28 -3.37 18.72
CA SER A 139 0.75 -4.42 18.69
C SER A 139 1.23 -4.91 20.06
N GLY A 140 0.89 -4.22 21.14
CA GLY A 140 1.42 -4.52 22.46
C GLY A 140 0.54 -5.43 23.32
N ILE A 141 -0.78 -5.40 23.13
CA ILE A 141 -1.71 -6.22 23.94
C ILE A 141 -1.52 -7.72 23.67
N GLU A 142 -1.13 -8.09 22.45
CA GLU A 142 -0.77 -9.45 22.05
C GLU A 142 0.43 -10.01 22.85
N GLN A 143 1.31 -9.13 23.33
CA GLN A 143 2.48 -9.49 24.14
C GLN A 143 2.15 -9.60 25.64
N THR A 144 0.89 -9.41 26.02
CA THR A 144 0.43 -9.47 27.42
C THR A 144 -0.48 -10.67 27.67
N THR A 145 -0.60 -11.06 28.93
CA THR A 145 -1.60 -12.04 29.39
C THR A 145 -3.05 -11.53 29.32
N LEU A 146 -3.28 -10.28 28.90
CA LEU A 146 -4.60 -9.64 28.87
C LEU A 146 -5.41 -9.96 27.61
N ARG A 147 -4.82 -10.57 26.57
CA ARG A 147 -5.50 -10.80 25.27
C ARG A 147 -6.87 -11.46 25.43
N ALA A 148 -6.95 -12.57 26.16
CA ALA A 148 -8.21 -13.28 26.37
C ALA A 148 -9.25 -12.46 27.16
N TRP A 149 -8.80 -11.69 28.15
CA TRP A 149 -9.69 -10.83 28.93
C TRP A 149 -10.18 -9.61 28.14
N PHE A 150 -9.31 -8.98 27.35
CA PHE A 150 -9.65 -7.81 26.54
C PHE A 150 -10.68 -8.17 25.47
N LYS A 151 -10.59 -9.38 24.91
CA LYS A 151 -11.62 -9.95 24.06
C LYS A 151 -13.00 -9.99 24.74
N GLU A 152 -13.08 -10.53 25.96
CA GLU A 152 -14.34 -10.54 26.73
C GLU A 152 -14.84 -9.12 27.06
N TRP A 153 -13.92 -8.19 27.26
CA TRP A 153 -14.25 -6.78 27.45
C TRP A 153 -14.89 -6.17 26.20
N MET A 154 -14.36 -6.45 24.99
CA MET A 154 -14.94 -6.00 23.72
C MET A 154 -16.36 -6.53 23.50
N LEU A 155 -16.62 -7.80 23.82
CA LEU A 155 -17.96 -8.39 23.74
C LEU A 155 -18.94 -7.74 24.73
N ARG A 156 -18.50 -7.44 25.96
CA ARG A 156 -19.32 -6.71 26.94
C ARG A 156 -19.65 -5.29 26.47
N ARG A 157 -18.66 -4.59 25.90
CA ARG A 157 -18.85 -3.25 25.29
C ARG A 157 -19.92 -3.27 24.21
N GLU A 158 -19.85 -4.25 23.31
CA GLU A 158 -20.82 -4.42 22.22
C GLU A 158 -22.23 -4.66 22.76
N LYS A 159 -22.37 -5.57 23.72
CA LYS A 159 -23.65 -5.89 24.36
C LYS A 159 -24.25 -4.68 25.08
N GLN A 160 -23.41 -3.78 25.59
CA GLN A 160 -23.82 -2.52 26.24
C GLN A 160 -24.01 -1.35 25.26
N ASN A 161 -23.85 -1.59 23.95
CA ASN A 161 -23.96 -0.60 22.89
C ASN A 161 -23.08 0.65 23.07
N LYS A 162 -21.88 0.48 23.65
CA LYS A 162 -20.95 1.59 23.89
C LYS A 162 -20.13 1.88 22.63
N GLN A 163 -20.04 3.13 22.24
CA GLN A 163 -19.31 3.56 21.03
C GLN A 163 -17.79 3.49 21.26
N MET A 164 -17.07 3.00 20.25
CA MET A 164 -15.61 3.00 20.24
C MET A 164 -15.14 3.55 18.91
N TYR A 165 -14.31 4.59 18.98
CA TYR A 165 -13.65 5.20 17.83
C TYR A 165 -12.15 4.92 17.93
N ASP A 166 -11.59 4.21 16.98
CA ASP A 166 -10.25 3.62 17.07
C ASP A 166 -9.36 4.04 15.90
N LEU A 167 -8.33 4.83 16.20
CA LEU A 167 -7.24 5.17 15.30
C LEU A 167 -6.07 4.24 15.58
N SER A 168 -5.95 3.14 14.84
CA SER A 168 -4.91 2.12 15.08
C SER A 168 -4.31 1.56 13.79
N THR A 169 -3.17 0.88 13.90
CA THR A 169 -2.43 0.31 12.77
C THR A 169 -3.04 -0.97 12.22
N GLN A 170 -3.68 -1.70 13.12
CA GLN A 170 -4.42 -2.93 12.90
C GLN A 170 -5.60 -2.80 13.85
N GLY A 171 -6.83 -2.76 13.32
CA GLY A 171 -8.04 -2.66 14.16
C GLY A 171 -8.04 -3.75 15.23
N THR A 172 -8.72 -3.53 16.36
CA THR A 172 -8.78 -4.53 17.43
C THR A 172 -9.56 -5.76 16.96
N HIS A 173 -8.83 -6.84 16.63
CA HIS A 173 -9.35 -8.02 15.92
C HIS A 173 -10.50 -8.72 16.67
N LEU A 174 -11.67 -8.77 16.01
CA LEU A 174 -12.82 -9.63 16.34
C LEU A 174 -13.09 -10.69 15.25
N GLU A 175 -12.25 -10.78 14.22
CA GLU A 175 -12.43 -11.67 13.05
C GLU A 175 -12.44 -13.16 13.42
N GLU A 176 -11.95 -13.54 14.59
CA GLU A 176 -12.01 -14.93 15.06
C GLU A 176 -13.42 -15.37 15.54
N TYR A 177 -14.42 -14.47 15.58
CA TYR A 177 -15.75 -14.75 16.13
C TYR A 177 -16.85 -14.14 15.25
N HIS A 178 -17.24 -14.87 14.21
CA HIS A 178 -18.36 -14.50 13.36
C HIS A 178 -19.65 -15.16 13.86
N THR A 179 -20.40 -14.48 14.73
CA THR A 179 -21.85 -14.73 14.86
C THR A 179 -22.60 -13.62 14.13
N THR A 180 -23.78 -13.92 13.60
CA THR A 180 -24.60 -12.95 12.84
C THR A 180 -24.93 -11.69 13.65
N GLU A 181 -25.00 -11.81 14.98
CA GLU A 181 -25.32 -10.73 15.91
C GLU A 181 -24.08 -9.88 16.28
N THR A 182 -22.90 -10.49 16.42
CA THR A 182 -21.64 -9.77 16.66
C THR A 182 -21.22 -8.96 15.43
N GLU A 183 -21.34 -9.51 14.22
CA GLU A 183 -21.09 -8.78 12.97
C GLU A 183 -22.01 -7.57 12.78
N LYS A 184 -23.29 -7.70 13.14
CA LYS A 184 -24.26 -6.61 13.05
C LYS A 184 -23.95 -5.49 14.05
N ASN A 185 -23.62 -5.85 15.30
CA ASN A 185 -23.33 -4.87 16.35
C ASN A 185 -21.97 -4.19 16.14
N LYS A 186 -20.95 -4.93 15.70
CA LYS A 186 -19.61 -4.42 15.34
C LYS A 186 -19.69 -3.29 14.32
N LYS A 187 -20.53 -3.41 13.29
CA LYS A 187 -20.74 -2.35 12.27
C LYS A 187 -21.44 -1.09 12.80
N GLN A 188 -22.17 -1.18 13.92
CA GLN A 188 -22.97 -0.07 14.43
C GLN A 188 -22.26 0.77 15.50
N ASN A 189 -21.41 0.14 16.33
CA ASN A 189 -20.84 0.81 17.49
C ASN A 189 -19.30 0.74 17.57
N TYR A 190 -18.63 0.09 16.62
CA TYR A 190 -17.17 0.14 16.48
C TYR A 190 -16.79 0.83 15.17
N HIS A 191 -16.17 2.00 15.31
CA HIS A 191 -15.68 2.80 14.21
C HIS A 191 -14.15 2.75 14.28
N TYR A 192 -13.48 2.39 13.19
CA TYR A 192 -12.02 2.40 13.16
C TYR A 192 -11.48 3.02 11.88
N LYS A 193 -10.29 3.60 11.96
CA LYS A 193 -9.51 4.16 10.86
C LYS A 193 -8.03 3.96 11.13
N THR A 194 -7.20 4.05 10.09
CA THR A 194 -5.77 3.74 10.23
C THR A 194 -4.91 4.97 10.49
N LEU A 195 -4.05 4.89 11.51
CA LEU A 195 -3.00 5.89 11.73
C LEU A 195 -1.94 5.82 10.62
N PRO A 196 -1.43 6.97 10.15
CA PRO A 196 -0.24 7.05 9.31
C PRO A 196 1.00 6.38 9.95
N GLU A 197 1.86 5.76 9.13
CA GLU A 197 3.05 5.03 9.60
C GLU A 197 4.10 5.91 10.28
N ASP A 198 4.14 7.20 9.98
CA ASP A 198 5.04 8.18 10.61
C ASP A 198 4.61 8.58 12.03
N ILE A 199 3.39 8.23 12.45
CA ILE A 199 2.79 8.58 13.76
C ILE A 199 2.68 7.32 14.66
N LEU A 200 3.39 6.24 14.31
CA LEU A 200 3.40 5.02 15.09
C LEU A 200 3.98 5.23 16.50
N SER A 201 3.14 5.04 17.52
CA SER A 201 3.52 5.11 18.93
C SER A 201 3.57 3.73 19.58
N PHE A 202 4.55 3.53 20.46
CA PHE A 202 4.63 2.35 21.35
C PHE A 202 3.62 2.41 22.51
N THR A 203 2.92 3.54 22.67
CA THR A 203 1.86 3.72 23.67
C THR A 203 0.49 3.84 23.01
N THR A 204 -0.53 3.32 23.69
CA THR A 204 -1.93 3.56 23.34
C THR A 204 -2.44 4.75 24.13
N ILE A 205 -3.06 5.71 23.45
CA ILE A 205 -3.83 6.77 24.09
C ILE A 205 -5.30 6.37 24.08
N LEU A 206 -5.96 6.48 25.23
CA LEU A 206 -7.38 6.22 25.40
C LEU A 206 -8.03 7.45 26.06
N VAL A 207 -9.07 8.00 25.44
CA VAL A 207 -9.83 9.14 25.96
C VAL A 207 -11.26 8.72 26.25
N PHE A 208 -11.73 8.98 27.47
CA PHE A 208 -13.13 8.80 27.91
C PHE A 208 -13.45 9.74 29.07
N GLY A 209 -14.71 10.14 29.24
CA GLY A 209 -15.07 11.11 30.30
C GLY A 209 -14.25 12.41 30.22
N ASN A 210 -13.54 12.75 31.30
CA ASN A 210 -12.53 13.82 31.35
C ASN A 210 -11.10 13.27 31.47
N LYS A 211 -10.89 11.99 31.15
CA LYS A 211 -9.64 11.27 31.33
C LYS A 211 -8.93 11.05 29.99
N VAL A 212 -7.64 11.37 29.97
CA VAL A 212 -6.69 10.97 28.93
C VAL A 212 -5.74 9.95 29.54
N VAL A 213 -5.76 8.75 28.99
CA VAL A 213 -4.97 7.61 29.46
C VAL A 213 -3.88 7.33 28.44
N GLN A 214 -2.63 7.23 28.87
CA GLN A 214 -1.56 6.62 28.08
C GLN A 214 -1.19 5.27 28.67
N ILE A 215 -1.32 4.21 27.87
CA ILE A 215 -1.03 2.83 28.25
C ILE A 215 0.22 2.38 27.52
N LEU A 216 1.20 1.84 28.25
CA LEU A 216 2.33 1.12 27.69
C LEU A 216 2.11 -0.37 27.89
N TRP A 217 1.98 -1.09 26.78
CA TRP A 217 1.75 -2.53 26.77
C TRP A 217 3.09 -3.28 26.77
N ASN A 218 3.40 -3.94 27.88
CA ASN A 218 4.54 -4.85 28.01
C ASN A 218 4.20 -5.96 29.04
N LYS A 219 5.16 -6.81 29.43
CA LYS A 219 4.93 -7.89 30.42
C LYS A 219 4.34 -7.41 31.76
N GLN A 220 4.60 -6.16 32.15
CA GLN A 220 4.01 -5.48 33.30
C GLN A 220 3.35 -4.17 32.83
N PRO A 221 2.15 -4.24 32.25
CA PRO A 221 1.54 -3.08 31.61
C PRO A 221 1.34 -1.96 32.63
N PHE A 222 1.50 -0.72 32.18
CA PHE A 222 1.37 0.44 33.04
C PHE A 222 0.63 1.55 32.29
N ALA A 223 -0.13 2.37 33.01
CA ALA A 223 -0.84 3.51 32.44
C ALA A 223 -0.73 4.77 33.30
N PHE A 224 -0.63 5.91 32.61
CA PHE A 224 -0.84 7.25 33.19
C PHE A 224 -2.25 7.71 32.85
N VAL A 225 -3.03 8.10 33.87
CA VAL A 225 -4.36 8.68 33.71
C VAL A 225 -4.28 10.14 34.11
N LEU A 226 -4.64 11.02 33.18
CA LEU A 226 -4.74 12.44 33.41
C LEU A 226 -6.20 12.87 33.34
N GLU A 227 -6.76 13.30 34.45
CA GLU A 227 -8.12 13.82 34.53
C GLU A 227 -8.10 15.34 34.41
N SER A 228 -8.46 15.85 33.23
CA SER A 228 -8.59 17.27 32.90
C SER A 228 -9.48 17.42 31.67
N LYS A 229 -10.46 18.33 31.76
CA LYS A 229 -11.37 18.62 30.66
C LYS A 229 -10.63 19.25 29.47
N GLU A 230 -9.74 20.18 29.76
CA GLU A 230 -8.95 20.95 28.79
C GLU A 230 -8.01 20.03 28.00
N VAL A 231 -7.35 19.10 28.70
CA VAL A 231 -6.45 18.14 28.06
C VAL A 231 -7.24 17.14 27.21
N LYS A 232 -8.36 16.62 27.72
CA LYS A 232 -9.27 15.77 26.95
C LYS A 232 -9.74 16.48 25.67
N GLU A 233 -10.17 17.74 25.74
CA GLU A 233 -10.57 18.51 24.56
C GLU A 233 -9.43 18.69 23.55
N SER A 234 -8.19 18.90 24.02
CA SER A 234 -7.01 18.97 23.16
C SER A 234 -6.75 17.65 22.43
N TYR A 235 -6.76 16.53 23.15
CA TYR A 235 -6.59 15.21 22.55
C TYR A 235 -7.73 14.83 21.61
N LEU A 236 -8.97 15.23 21.89
CA LEU A 236 -10.07 15.04 20.95
C LEU A 236 -9.94 15.90 19.70
N ARG A 237 -9.34 17.11 19.78
CA ARG A 237 -9.00 17.90 18.58
C ARG A 237 -7.95 17.18 17.74
N PHE A 238 -6.90 16.64 18.35
CA PHE A 238 -5.92 15.81 17.63
C PHE A 238 -6.55 14.56 17.04
N PHE A 239 -7.34 13.84 17.83
CA PHE A 239 -8.12 12.69 17.37
C PHE A 239 -8.94 13.05 16.15
N ASN A 240 -9.75 14.11 16.21
CA ASN A 240 -10.65 14.49 15.12
C ASN A 240 -9.89 14.93 13.87
N HIS A 241 -8.74 15.58 14.02
CA HIS A 241 -7.86 15.93 12.91
C HIS A 241 -7.35 14.66 12.21
N PHE A 242 -6.74 13.74 12.96
CA PHE A 242 -6.30 12.46 12.42
C PHE A 242 -7.46 11.61 11.89
N TRP A 243 -8.61 11.63 12.56
CA TRP A 243 -9.80 10.91 12.15
C TRP A 243 -10.34 11.40 10.81
N LYS A 244 -10.24 12.70 10.53
CA LYS A 244 -10.67 13.27 9.25
C LYS A 244 -9.78 12.80 8.10
N GLU A 245 -8.47 12.75 8.33
CA GLU A 245 -7.45 12.45 7.31
C GLU A 245 -7.17 10.94 7.17
N ALA A 246 -7.42 10.16 8.22
CA ALA A 246 -7.12 8.75 8.25
C ALA A 246 -7.96 7.95 7.24
N PRO A 247 -7.32 7.07 6.45
CA PRO A 247 -8.02 6.21 5.51
C PRO A 247 -8.94 5.25 6.26
N THR A 248 -10.09 4.96 5.66
CA THR A 248 -11.19 4.23 6.29
C THR A 248 -10.98 2.71 6.37
N LYS A 249 -9.88 2.16 5.83
CA LYS A 249 -9.57 0.71 5.84
C LYS A 249 -8.07 0.45 5.63
N ILE A 250 -7.41 -0.23 6.58
CA ILE A 250 -6.42 -1.26 6.26
C ILE A 250 -7.06 -2.57 6.70
N GLY A 251 -7.64 -3.29 5.74
CA GLY A 251 -8.10 -4.65 5.99
C GLY A 251 -6.92 -5.58 6.25
N THR A 252 -7.19 -6.68 6.95
CA THR A 252 -6.49 -7.94 6.74
C THR A 252 -6.04 -8.05 5.28
N LYS A 253 -4.75 -8.33 5.05
CA LYS A 253 -4.02 -8.08 3.79
C LYS A 253 -4.59 -8.87 2.60
N ASN A 254 -5.74 -8.46 2.08
CA ASN A 254 -6.28 -8.92 0.82
C ASN A 254 -5.23 -8.66 -0.26
N PRO A 255 -5.03 -9.56 -1.21
CA PRO A 255 -4.09 -9.32 -2.29
C PRO A 255 -4.45 -8.06 -3.08
N ILE A 256 -3.46 -7.46 -3.74
CA ILE A 256 -3.68 -6.41 -4.73
C ILE A 256 -4.05 -7.12 -6.02
N LYS A 257 -5.31 -7.01 -6.42
CA LYS A 257 -5.82 -7.64 -7.64
C LYS A 257 -5.49 -6.78 -8.86
N ILE A 258 -4.85 -7.39 -9.85
CA ILE A 258 -4.57 -6.77 -11.15
C ILE A 258 -5.14 -7.64 -12.28
N GLY A 259 -5.56 -7.00 -13.37
CA GLY A 259 -5.95 -7.71 -14.58
C GLY A 259 -4.77 -7.85 -15.53
N VAL A 260 -4.70 -8.95 -16.26
CA VAL A 260 -3.73 -9.16 -17.35
C VAL A 260 -4.51 -9.59 -18.60
N ILE A 261 -4.45 -8.78 -19.65
CA ILE A 261 -5.22 -8.99 -20.88
C ILE A 261 -4.33 -8.90 -22.13
N HIS A 262 -4.15 -10.04 -22.77
CA HIS A 262 -3.35 -10.22 -23.97
C HIS A 262 -4.01 -11.27 -24.86
N SER A 263 -3.74 -11.22 -26.17
CA SER A 263 -4.17 -12.30 -27.07
C SER A 263 -3.36 -13.56 -26.82
N LEU A 264 -4.01 -14.61 -26.33
CA LEU A 264 -3.46 -15.97 -26.25
C LEU A 264 -3.90 -16.81 -27.45
N THR A 265 -4.94 -16.37 -28.15
CA THR A 265 -5.44 -16.97 -29.38
C THR A 265 -5.69 -15.91 -30.47
N GLY A 266 -5.77 -16.36 -31.72
CA GLY A 266 -5.90 -15.50 -32.91
C GLY A 266 -4.57 -14.99 -33.49
N THR A 267 -4.66 -14.13 -34.51
CA THR A 267 -3.53 -13.61 -35.32
C THR A 267 -2.40 -12.94 -34.53
N MET A 268 -2.73 -12.34 -33.36
CA MET A 268 -1.77 -11.66 -32.50
C MET A 268 -1.16 -12.57 -31.41
N ALA A 269 -1.59 -13.83 -31.29
CA ALA A 269 -1.15 -14.71 -30.21
C ALA A 269 0.37 -14.92 -30.18
N ILE A 270 1.02 -14.98 -31.35
CA ILE A 270 2.48 -15.15 -31.47
C ILE A 270 3.27 -13.97 -30.89
N SER A 271 2.67 -12.78 -30.87
CA SER A 271 3.28 -11.56 -30.36
C SER A 271 2.93 -11.30 -28.90
N GLU A 272 1.71 -11.60 -28.50
CA GLU A 272 1.18 -11.20 -27.20
C GLU A 272 1.38 -12.25 -26.09
N SER A 273 1.45 -13.54 -26.42
CA SER A 273 1.52 -14.60 -25.39
C SER A 273 2.74 -14.47 -24.48
N SER A 274 3.89 -14.08 -25.02
CA SER A 274 5.12 -13.89 -24.23
C SER A 274 5.09 -12.66 -23.30
N LEU A 275 4.17 -11.71 -23.51
CA LEU A 275 4.00 -10.58 -22.59
C LEU A 275 3.35 -11.03 -21.29
N VAL A 276 2.47 -12.04 -21.33
CA VAL A 276 1.91 -12.67 -20.13
C VAL A 276 3.03 -13.30 -19.30
N ASP A 277 3.96 -14.00 -19.94
CA ASP A 277 5.14 -14.57 -19.26
C ASP A 277 6.01 -13.50 -18.60
N ALA A 278 6.29 -12.40 -19.31
CA ALA A 278 7.10 -11.30 -18.76
C ALA A 278 6.40 -10.61 -17.57
N THR A 279 5.09 -10.38 -17.68
CA THR A 279 4.25 -9.80 -16.62
C THR A 279 4.23 -10.71 -15.39
N LEU A 280 3.99 -12.01 -15.59
CA LEU A 280 3.96 -13.02 -14.54
C LEU A 280 5.30 -13.16 -13.82
N MET A 281 6.41 -13.11 -14.57
CA MET A 281 7.73 -13.13 -13.97
C MET A 281 7.95 -11.93 -13.04
N ALA A 282 7.55 -10.72 -13.45
CA ALA A 282 7.66 -9.53 -12.61
C ALA A 282 6.82 -9.66 -11.34
N VAL A 283 5.56 -10.07 -11.49
CA VAL A 283 4.63 -10.31 -10.36
C VAL A 283 5.22 -11.30 -9.37
N ASP A 284 5.77 -12.42 -9.84
CA ASP A 284 6.38 -13.43 -8.98
C ASP A 284 7.61 -12.90 -8.25
N GLN A 285 8.46 -12.12 -8.91
CA GLN A 285 9.62 -11.50 -8.27
C GLN A 285 9.21 -10.55 -7.14
N ILE A 286 8.19 -9.72 -7.38
CA ILE A 286 7.66 -8.78 -6.38
C ILE A 286 6.99 -9.55 -5.23
N ASN A 287 6.20 -10.57 -5.54
CA ASN A 287 5.59 -11.41 -4.54
C ASN A 287 6.63 -12.12 -3.68
N GLN A 288 7.70 -12.67 -4.26
CA GLN A 288 8.79 -13.31 -3.51
C GLN A 288 9.51 -12.32 -2.56
N GLN A 289 9.50 -11.03 -2.87
CA GLN A 289 10.04 -9.96 -2.03
C GLN A 289 9.07 -9.44 -0.96
N GLY A 290 7.93 -10.12 -0.75
CA GLY A 290 6.92 -9.75 0.26
C GLY A 290 5.71 -9.00 -0.31
N GLY A 291 5.63 -8.82 -1.63
CA GLY A 291 4.55 -8.11 -2.30
C GLY A 291 4.67 -6.58 -2.16
N ILE A 292 3.56 -5.87 -2.34
CA ILE A 292 3.51 -4.41 -2.25
C ILE A 292 2.75 -4.01 -0.99
N LEU A 293 3.33 -3.15 -0.14
CA LEU A 293 2.78 -2.81 1.19
C LEU A 293 2.49 -4.09 2.02
N GLY A 294 3.32 -5.12 1.82
CA GLY A 294 3.21 -6.42 2.43
C GLY A 294 2.04 -7.29 1.96
N ARG A 295 1.30 -6.88 0.91
CA ARG A 295 0.19 -7.60 0.26
C ARG A 295 0.69 -8.24 -1.03
N LYS A 296 0.35 -9.50 -1.28
CA LYS A 296 0.68 -10.18 -2.55
C LYS A 296 -0.13 -9.56 -3.70
N ILE A 297 0.43 -9.57 -4.90
CA ILE A 297 -0.28 -9.30 -6.14
C ILE A 297 -0.98 -10.60 -6.57
N GLU A 298 -2.26 -10.51 -6.89
CA GLU A 298 -3.06 -11.58 -7.51
C GLU A 298 -3.49 -11.13 -8.90
N CYS A 299 -3.38 -12.00 -9.89
CA CYS A 299 -3.65 -11.67 -11.28
C CYS A 299 -4.89 -12.39 -11.79
N ALA A 300 -5.80 -11.65 -12.41
CA ALA A 300 -6.89 -12.19 -13.21
C ALA A 300 -6.49 -12.15 -14.71
N PHE A 301 -6.36 -13.33 -15.33
CA PHE A 301 -5.92 -13.48 -16.71
C PHE A 301 -7.09 -13.68 -17.65
N VAL A 302 -7.04 -13.01 -18.80
CA VAL A 302 -8.06 -13.13 -19.83
C VAL A 302 -7.42 -13.11 -21.21
N ASP A 303 -7.95 -13.95 -22.10
CA ASP A 303 -7.54 -14.02 -23.51
C ASP A 303 -8.33 -12.99 -24.34
N GLY A 304 -7.62 -12.04 -24.93
CA GLY A 304 -8.19 -11.01 -25.80
C GLY A 304 -8.55 -11.50 -27.21
N LYS A 305 -8.16 -12.74 -27.59
CA LYS A 305 -8.52 -13.43 -28.84
C LYS A 305 -8.22 -12.65 -30.12
N SER A 306 -7.27 -11.72 -30.09
CA SER A 306 -6.99 -10.79 -31.19
C SER A 306 -8.21 -9.99 -31.67
N ASN A 307 -9.19 -9.73 -30.79
CA ASN A 307 -10.45 -9.10 -31.14
C ASN A 307 -10.76 -7.89 -30.26
N GLU A 308 -10.89 -6.70 -30.87
CA GLU A 308 -11.05 -5.43 -30.15
C GLU A 308 -12.27 -5.40 -29.21
N GLN A 309 -13.36 -6.08 -29.57
CA GLN A 309 -14.58 -6.15 -28.76
C GLN A 309 -14.42 -7.09 -27.57
N THR A 310 -13.80 -8.26 -27.77
CA THR A 310 -13.44 -9.17 -26.67
C THR A 310 -12.50 -8.49 -25.66
N PHE A 311 -11.52 -7.71 -26.14
CA PHE A 311 -10.67 -6.91 -25.25
C PHE A 311 -11.48 -5.94 -24.38
N ALA A 312 -12.47 -5.25 -24.96
CA ALA A 312 -13.32 -4.32 -24.22
C ALA A 312 -14.23 -5.03 -23.20
N GLU A 313 -14.89 -6.12 -23.60
CA GLU A 313 -15.76 -6.92 -22.72
C GLU A 313 -15.01 -7.51 -21.53
N GLU A 314 -13.83 -8.09 -21.78
CA GLU A 314 -13.02 -8.66 -20.71
C GLU A 314 -12.38 -7.57 -19.83
N ALA A 315 -11.99 -6.41 -20.39
CA ALA A 315 -11.54 -5.28 -19.58
C ALA A 315 -12.65 -4.77 -18.65
N GLU A 316 -13.88 -4.62 -19.15
CA GLU A 316 -15.03 -4.24 -18.31
C GLU A 316 -15.31 -5.29 -17.24
N ARG A 317 -15.25 -6.59 -17.58
CA ARG A 317 -15.42 -7.69 -16.62
C ARG A 317 -14.35 -7.67 -15.52
N LEU A 318 -13.08 -7.51 -15.90
CA LEU A 318 -11.96 -7.40 -14.96
C LEU A 318 -12.17 -6.22 -13.99
N ILE A 319 -12.63 -5.07 -14.49
CA ILE A 319 -12.85 -3.89 -13.65
C ILE A 319 -14.08 -4.06 -12.74
N THR A 320 -15.20 -4.54 -13.28
CA THR A 320 -16.51 -4.49 -12.60
C THR A 320 -16.84 -5.74 -11.78
N GLN A 321 -16.27 -6.91 -12.13
CA GLN A 321 -16.55 -8.18 -11.46
C GLN A 321 -15.34 -8.68 -10.68
N GLU A 322 -14.14 -8.61 -11.24
CA GLU A 322 -12.91 -9.03 -10.54
C GLU A 322 -12.34 -7.93 -9.62
N GLU A 323 -12.86 -6.71 -9.74
CA GLU A 323 -12.51 -5.53 -8.94
C GLU A 323 -11.00 -5.24 -8.96
N VAL A 324 -10.36 -5.41 -10.12
CA VAL A 324 -8.92 -5.16 -10.27
C VAL A 324 -8.62 -3.66 -10.17
N CYS A 325 -7.51 -3.29 -9.51
CA CYS A 325 -7.12 -1.88 -9.37
C CYS A 325 -6.36 -1.32 -10.59
N SER A 326 -5.85 -2.20 -11.44
CA SER A 326 -5.14 -1.84 -12.68
C SER A 326 -5.13 -3.04 -13.62
N ILE A 327 -5.06 -2.76 -14.93
CA ILE A 327 -4.94 -3.78 -15.98
C ILE A 327 -3.63 -3.57 -16.75
N PHE A 328 -2.94 -4.67 -17.01
CA PHE A 328 -1.71 -4.75 -17.77
C PHE A 328 -2.03 -5.46 -19.07
N GLY A 329 -1.87 -4.80 -20.21
CA GLY A 329 -2.31 -5.43 -21.43
C GLY A 329 -2.51 -4.56 -22.65
N GLY A 330 -3.03 -5.22 -23.67
CA GLY A 330 -3.27 -4.67 -24.99
C GLY A 330 -2.06 -4.79 -25.91
N TRP A 331 -2.34 -4.86 -27.21
CA TRP A 331 -1.35 -4.74 -28.26
C TRP A 331 -1.83 -3.82 -29.37
N THR A 332 -2.82 -4.25 -30.15
CA THR A 332 -3.29 -3.45 -31.29
C THR A 332 -3.93 -2.15 -30.81
N SER A 333 -3.60 -1.04 -31.48
CA SER A 333 -4.26 0.25 -31.23
C SER A 333 -5.78 0.19 -31.36
N ALA A 334 -6.26 -0.74 -32.19
CA ALA A 334 -7.68 -1.07 -32.29
C ALA A 334 -8.27 -1.48 -30.92
N SER A 335 -7.71 -2.51 -30.30
CA SER A 335 -8.12 -2.96 -28.96
C SER A 335 -7.93 -1.87 -27.91
N ARG A 336 -6.83 -1.11 -27.94
CA ARG A 336 -6.59 0.01 -27.00
C ARG A 336 -7.67 1.08 -27.12
N LYS A 337 -8.01 1.52 -28.33
CA LYS A 337 -9.04 2.54 -28.57
C LYS A 337 -10.42 2.09 -28.13
N THR A 338 -10.76 0.81 -28.32
CA THR A 338 -12.04 0.25 -27.87
C THR A 338 -12.09 0.12 -26.34
N MET A 339 -10.98 -0.23 -25.69
CA MET A 339 -10.89 -0.31 -24.24
C MET A 339 -10.87 1.06 -23.54
N LYS A 340 -10.21 2.07 -24.12
CA LYS A 340 -9.94 3.37 -23.47
C LYS A 340 -11.17 4.00 -22.78
N PRO A 341 -12.35 4.11 -23.43
CA PRO A 341 -13.53 4.71 -22.79
C PRO A 341 -13.97 4.00 -21.51
N LEU A 342 -13.72 2.69 -21.39
CA LEU A 342 -14.05 1.91 -20.19
C LEU A 342 -13.14 2.30 -19.02
N PHE A 343 -11.84 2.44 -19.28
CA PHE A 343 -10.88 2.88 -18.26
C PHE A 343 -11.19 4.28 -17.76
N GLU A 344 -11.60 5.19 -18.65
CA GLU A 344 -12.04 6.55 -18.29
C GLU A 344 -13.36 6.54 -17.52
N LYS A 345 -14.36 5.77 -17.99
CA LYS A 345 -15.68 5.63 -17.36
C LYS A 345 -15.60 5.07 -15.93
N TYR A 346 -14.83 4.00 -15.74
CA TYR A 346 -14.71 3.31 -14.44
C TYR A 346 -13.56 3.83 -13.58
N ASN A 347 -12.85 4.86 -14.05
CA ASN A 347 -11.70 5.43 -13.36
C ASN A 347 -10.65 4.36 -12.99
N ASN A 348 -10.32 3.48 -13.93
CA ASN A 348 -9.27 2.45 -13.77
C ASN A 348 -7.97 2.86 -14.51
N LEU A 349 -6.92 2.05 -14.45
CA LEU A 349 -5.64 2.29 -15.13
C LEU A 349 -5.28 1.14 -16.08
N LEU A 350 -4.94 1.48 -17.32
CA LEU A 350 -4.31 0.58 -18.28
C LEU A 350 -2.81 0.86 -18.34
N TRP A 351 -1.99 -0.17 -18.18
CA TRP A 351 -0.55 -0.14 -18.44
C TRP A 351 -0.30 -0.76 -19.81
N TYR A 352 -0.03 0.10 -20.80
CA TYR A 352 0.03 -0.28 -22.21
C TYR A 352 1.49 -0.48 -22.67
N PRO A 353 1.90 -1.70 -23.05
CA PRO A 353 3.31 -2.08 -23.14
C PRO A 353 3.90 -2.04 -24.56
N VAL A 354 3.21 -1.49 -25.58
CA VAL A 354 3.64 -1.64 -26.97
C VAL A 354 3.56 -0.33 -27.73
N GLU A 355 4.40 -0.17 -28.76
CA GLU A 355 4.45 0.99 -29.62
C GLU A 355 3.10 1.30 -30.26
N TYR A 356 2.88 2.57 -30.58
CA TYR A 356 1.65 2.99 -31.23
C TYR A 356 1.79 4.31 -32.00
N GLU A 357 0.69 4.73 -32.62
CA GLU A 357 0.65 5.85 -33.55
C GLU A 357 0.78 7.22 -32.88
N GLY A 358 0.70 7.29 -31.55
CA GLY A 358 0.39 8.54 -30.87
C GLY A 358 -1.09 8.87 -31.01
N LEU A 359 -1.37 10.14 -31.32
CA LEU A 359 -2.68 10.72 -31.55
C LEU A 359 -3.65 10.48 -30.38
N GLU A 360 -3.10 10.39 -29.18
CA GLU A 360 -3.83 10.07 -27.98
C GLU A 360 -3.07 10.49 -26.74
N ASP A 361 -3.78 11.14 -25.83
CA ASP A 361 -3.44 11.20 -24.41
C ASP A 361 -4.66 10.71 -23.61
N SER A 362 -4.42 10.09 -22.46
CA SER A 362 -5.47 9.74 -21.50
C SER A 362 -4.89 9.73 -20.09
N PRO A 363 -5.57 10.31 -19.10
CA PRO A 363 -5.15 10.21 -17.70
C PRO A 363 -5.22 8.76 -17.18
N ASN A 364 -5.99 7.89 -17.83
CA ASN A 364 -6.25 6.52 -17.42
C ASN A 364 -5.35 5.47 -18.09
N ILE A 365 -4.40 5.90 -18.94
CA ILE A 365 -3.48 5.00 -19.62
C ILE A 365 -2.05 5.46 -19.35
N ILE A 366 -1.20 4.52 -18.96
CA ILE A 366 0.26 4.69 -18.86
C ILE A 366 0.88 4.08 -20.10
N TYR A 367 1.47 4.91 -20.96
CA TYR A 367 2.00 4.53 -22.26
C TYR A 367 3.49 4.21 -22.12
N LEU A 368 3.82 2.92 -22.10
CA LEU A 368 5.20 2.46 -21.99
C LEU A 368 5.81 2.15 -23.36
N GLY A 369 5.00 1.90 -24.38
CA GLY A 369 5.50 1.82 -25.75
C GLY A 369 5.78 3.19 -26.36
N SER A 370 6.60 3.19 -27.41
CA SER A 370 7.01 4.41 -28.11
C SER A 370 5.90 5.04 -28.95
N THR A 371 5.91 6.37 -29.02
CA THR A 371 5.24 7.13 -30.08
C THR A 371 6.08 7.18 -31.36
N THR A 372 5.49 7.61 -32.47
CA THR A 372 6.15 7.66 -33.79
C THR A 372 7.45 8.48 -33.81
N ASN A 373 7.58 9.54 -33.01
CA ASN A 373 8.82 10.31 -32.92
C ASN A 373 9.96 9.58 -32.20
N GLN A 374 9.65 8.52 -31.43
CA GLN A 374 10.60 7.72 -30.68
C GLN A 374 11.01 6.42 -31.42
N GLN A 375 10.33 6.07 -32.52
CA GLN A 375 10.59 4.81 -33.26
C GLN A 375 10.57 5.04 -34.78
N VAL A 376 9.40 5.36 -35.35
CA VAL A 376 9.19 5.48 -36.80
C VAL A 376 10.05 6.59 -37.42
N LEU A 377 10.02 7.81 -36.87
CA LEU A 377 10.78 8.93 -37.44
C LEU A 377 12.30 8.67 -37.42
N PRO A 378 12.91 8.23 -36.31
CA PRO A 378 14.31 7.81 -36.32
C PRO A 378 14.62 6.72 -37.34
N ALA A 379 13.74 5.72 -37.50
CA ALA A 379 13.91 4.64 -38.45
C ALA A 379 13.93 5.15 -39.91
N ILE A 380 13.00 6.04 -40.26
CA ILE A 380 12.94 6.65 -41.59
C ILE A 380 14.13 7.58 -41.83
N GLN A 381 14.53 8.37 -40.84
CA GLN A 381 15.70 9.26 -40.95
C GLN A 381 16.99 8.48 -41.18
N TRP A 382 17.18 7.40 -40.44
CA TRP A 382 18.34 6.53 -40.61
C TRP A 382 18.29 5.80 -41.97
N GLY A 383 17.14 5.24 -42.35
CA GLY A 383 16.95 4.56 -43.64
C GLY A 383 17.21 5.50 -44.82
N ALA A 384 16.66 6.72 -44.76
CA ALA A 384 16.91 7.79 -45.73
C ALA A 384 18.39 8.10 -45.93
N LYS A 385 19.14 8.12 -44.82
CA LYS A 385 20.57 8.46 -44.81
C LYS A 385 21.46 7.31 -45.28
N THR A 386 21.05 6.05 -45.07
CA THR A 386 21.92 4.87 -45.21
C THR A 386 21.53 3.94 -46.34
N LEU A 387 20.24 3.80 -46.64
CA LEU A 387 19.70 2.84 -47.60
C LEU A 387 19.25 3.54 -48.89
N GLY A 388 18.68 4.75 -48.78
CA GLY A 388 18.26 5.56 -49.93
C GLY A 388 16.96 6.31 -49.67
N LYS A 389 16.41 6.96 -50.69
CA LYS A 389 15.29 7.92 -50.56
C LYS A 389 13.93 7.37 -50.99
N LYS A 390 13.89 6.21 -51.67
CA LYS A 390 12.66 5.58 -52.17
C LYS A 390 12.12 4.55 -51.18
N ILE A 391 10.91 4.78 -50.70
CA ILE A 391 10.29 3.99 -49.64
C ILE A 391 9.05 3.30 -50.18
N PHE A 392 8.92 1.99 -49.92
CA PHE A 392 7.65 1.28 -50.08
C PHE A 392 7.02 1.06 -48.71
N LEU A 393 5.76 1.44 -48.56
CA LEU A 393 5.01 1.31 -47.30
C LEU A 393 4.12 0.07 -47.38
N ILE A 394 4.22 -0.81 -46.38
CA ILE A 394 3.32 -1.95 -46.22
C ILE A 394 2.89 -2.07 -44.77
N GLY A 395 1.61 -2.33 -44.52
CA GLY A 395 1.11 -2.46 -43.17
C GLY A 395 -0.20 -3.23 -43.07
N SER A 396 -0.58 -3.59 -41.83
CA SER A 396 -1.90 -4.17 -41.58
C SER A 396 -3.00 -3.09 -41.66
N ASP A 397 -4.19 -3.40 -42.17
CA ASP A 397 -5.25 -2.42 -42.45
C ASP A 397 -6.05 -2.04 -41.18
N TYR A 398 -5.38 -1.42 -40.21
CA TYR A 398 -5.99 -0.89 -38.99
C TYR A 398 -5.35 0.45 -38.60
N LEU A 399 -5.80 1.02 -37.47
CA LEU A 399 -5.44 2.38 -37.06
C LEU A 399 -3.94 2.69 -37.05
N PHE A 400 -3.10 1.79 -36.51
CA PHE A 400 -1.68 2.08 -36.34
C PHE A 400 -0.94 2.26 -37.67
N PRO A 401 -0.92 1.28 -38.60
CA PRO A 401 -0.24 1.42 -39.88
C PRO A 401 -0.77 2.56 -40.73
N ARG A 402 -2.09 2.81 -40.71
CA ARG A 402 -2.69 3.93 -41.45
C ARG A 402 -2.20 5.29 -40.94
N SER A 403 -2.14 5.45 -39.62
CA SER A 403 -1.64 6.69 -38.99
C SER A 403 -0.14 6.86 -39.20
N VAL A 404 0.64 5.78 -39.07
CA VAL A 404 2.08 5.77 -39.34
C VAL A 404 2.36 6.16 -40.79
N ASN A 405 1.71 5.53 -41.76
CA ASN A 405 1.94 5.80 -43.17
C ASN A 405 1.50 7.22 -43.57
N GLU A 406 0.42 7.75 -42.98
CA GLU A 406 0.03 9.15 -43.15
C GLU A 406 1.14 10.11 -42.66
N LEU A 407 1.67 9.86 -41.46
CA LEU A 407 2.80 10.64 -40.93
C LEU A 407 4.05 10.52 -41.81
N VAL A 408 4.39 9.32 -42.28
CA VAL A 408 5.55 9.08 -43.13
C VAL A 408 5.39 9.79 -44.48
N LYS A 409 4.19 9.82 -45.06
CA LYS A 409 3.92 10.58 -46.29
C LYS A 409 4.15 12.09 -46.10
N ILE A 410 3.65 12.65 -45.00
CA ILE A 410 3.86 14.09 -44.69
C ILE A 410 5.34 14.36 -44.45
N TYR A 411 6.02 13.49 -43.72
CA TYR A 411 7.46 13.61 -43.49
C TYR A 411 8.25 13.54 -44.81
N ALA A 412 7.90 12.60 -45.70
CA ALA A 412 8.55 12.40 -46.98
C ALA A 412 8.45 13.63 -47.89
N GLN A 413 7.27 14.26 -47.95
CA GLN A 413 7.04 15.50 -48.70
C GLN A 413 7.95 16.65 -48.25
N ASN A 414 8.34 16.69 -46.98
CA ASN A 414 9.14 17.76 -46.39
C ASN A 414 10.66 17.46 -46.36
N ASN A 415 11.11 16.26 -46.77
CA ASN A 415 12.49 15.80 -46.56
C ASN A 415 13.11 15.12 -47.79
N ASP A 416 12.65 15.44 -49.00
CA ASP A 416 13.14 14.86 -50.26
C ASP A 416 13.11 13.32 -50.31
N LEU A 417 12.09 12.70 -49.71
CA LEU A 417 11.87 11.25 -49.79
C LEU A 417 10.72 10.95 -50.75
N THR A 418 10.78 9.81 -51.43
CA THR A 418 9.77 9.40 -52.40
C THR A 418 9.07 8.14 -51.93
N ILE A 419 7.76 8.22 -51.72
CA ILE A 419 6.95 7.02 -51.51
C ILE A 419 6.65 6.41 -52.88
N VAL A 420 7.20 5.22 -53.15
CA VAL A 420 7.06 4.54 -54.45
C VAL A 420 5.92 3.52 -54.48
N GLY A 421 5.32 3.24 -53.33
CA GLY A 421 4.15 2.39 -53.19
C GLY A 421 3.64 2.37 -51.75
N GLU A 422 2.36 2.13 -51.58
CA GLU A 422 1.67 1.98 -50.29
C GLU A 422 0.61 0.89 -50.45
N GLU A 423 0.71 -0.18 -49.67
CA GLU A 423 -0.26 -1.27 -49.66
C GLU A 423 -0.64 -1.67 -48.23
N TYR A 424 -1.83 -2.26 -48.10
CA TYR A 424 -2.35 -2.77 -46.83
C TYR A 424 -2.94 -4.16 -47.01
N ARG A 425 -2.88 -4.97 -45.96
CA ARG A 425 -3.54 -6.27 -45.86
C ARG A 425 -4.27 -6.36 -44.52
N ILE A 426 -5.41 -7.03 -44.45
CA ILE A 426 -6.10 -7.18 -43.15
C ILE A 426 -5.25 -8.04 -42.20
N LEU A 427 -5.52 -7.95 -40.90
CA LEU A 427 -4.85 -8.82 -39.92
C LEU A 427 -5.19 -10.29 -40.21
N GLY A 428 -4.21 -11.18 -40.12
CA GLY A 428 -4.36 -12.60 -40.45
C GLY A 428 -4.29 -12.94 -41.94
N ASP A 429 -4.14 -11.95 -42.83
CA ASP A 429 -3.94 -12.22 -44.26
C ASP A 429 -2.55 -12.81 -44.52
N GLU A 430 -2.49 -13.82 -45.39
CA GLU A 430 -1.27 -14.50 -45.81
C GLU A 430 -0.91 -14.22 -47.29
N HIS A 431 -1.75 -13.48 -48.03
CA HIS A 431 -1.62 -13.28 -49.48
C HIS A 431 -0.78 -12.04 -49.83
N PHE A 432 0.52 -12.25 -50.01
CA PHE A 432 1.50 -11.19 -50.30
C PHE A 432 2.09 -11.24 -51.72
N GLU A 433 1.70 -12.17 -52.58
CA GLU A 433 2.32 -12.37 -53.90
C GLU A 433 2.28 -11.11 -54.77
N THR A 434 1.12 -10.44 -54.78
CA THR A 434 0.89 -9.20 -55.53
C THR A 434 1.64 -8.02 -54.93
N VAL A 435 1.70 -7.93 -53.59
CA VAL A 435 2.48 -6.91 -52.88
C VAL A 435 3.94 -7.02 -53.28
N VAL A 436 4.51 -8.23 -53.21
CA VAL A 436 5.94 -8.44 -53.49
C VAL A 436 6.26 -8.21 -54.98
N LYS A 437 5.34 -8.55 -55.90
CA LYS A 437 5.48 -8.15 -57.32
C LYS A 437 5.49 -6.63 -57.49
N ASN A 438 4.65 -5.91 -56.76
CA ASN A 438 4.61 -4.45 -56.79
C ASN A 438 5.89 -3.84 -56.21
N ILE A 439 6.40 -4.34 -55.07
CA ILE A 439 7.70 -3.95 -54.50
C ILE A 439 8.81 -4.08 -55.54
N LYS A 440 8.90 -5.24 -56.23
CA LYS A 440 9.92 -5.46 -57.26
C LYS A 440 9.78 -4.51 -58.45
N ARG A 441 8.55 -4.18 -58.83
CA ARG A 441 8.24 -3.27 -59.95
C ARG A 441 8.64 -1.83 -59.63
N THR A 442 8.37 -1.36 -58.41
CA THR A 442 8.60 0.02 -57.99
C THR A 442 10.03 0.30 -57.56
N LYS A 443 10.81 -0.76 -57.26
CA LYS A 443 12.24 -0.69 -56.91
C LYS A 443 12.52 0.33 -55.80
N PRO A 444 11.91 0.17 -54.60
CA PRO A 444 12.26 0.98 -53.45
C PRO A 444 13.71 0.73 -53.03
N ASP A 445 14.31 1.72 -52.37
CA ASP A 445 15.60 1.58 -51.70
C ASP A 445 15.44 0.80 -50.39
N PHE A 446 14.29 0.96 -49.71
CA PHE A 446 13.91 0.10 -48.59
C PHE A 446 12.38 0.03 -48.41
N ILE A 447 11.93 -1.02 -47.71
CA ILE A 447 10.53 -1.21 -47.31
C ILE A 447 10.38 -0.76 -45.85
N LEU A 448 9.36 0.03 -45.55
CA LEU A 448 8.90 0.23 -44.18
C LEU A 448 7.75 -0.76 -43.92
N ASN A 449 7.96 -1.69 -42.99
CA ASN A 449 6.99 -2.73 -42.65
C ASN A 449 6.33 -2.44 -41.30
N THR A 450 5.00 -2.28 -41.33
CA THR A 450 4.11 -2.16 -40.17
C THR A 450 3.02 -3.24 -40.13
N ILE A 451 3.24 -4.38 -40.80
CA ILE A 451 2.39 -5.57 -40.68
C ILE A 451 2.51 -6.12 -39.25
N ASN A 452 1.43 -6.62 -38.66
CA ASN A 452 1.41 -7.20 -37.31
C ASN A 452 1.00 -8.67 -37.31
N GLY A 453 1.37 -9.38 -36.23
CA GLY A 453 0.97 -10.77 -36.00
C GLY A 453 1.54 -11.77 -37.01
N ASP A 454 0.83 -12.88 -37.19
CA ASP A 454 1.16 -13.97 -38.11
C ASP A 454 1.28 -13.54 -39.59
N SER A 455 0.62 -12.46 -40.01
CA SER A 455 0.78 -11.89 -41.35
C SER A 455 2.24 -11.51 -41.67
N ASN A 456 3.06 -11.15 -40.67
CA ASN A 456 4.49 -10.92 -40.92
C ASN A 456 5.20 -12.20 -41.39
N VAL A 457 4.84 -13.35 -40.81
CA VAL A 457 5.44 -14.65 -41.15
C VAL A 457 5.24 -14.93 -42.63
N ALA A 458 4.03 -14.69 -43.13
CA ALA A 458 3.68 -14.86 -44.53
C ALA A 458 4.42 -13.84 -45.44
N PHE A 459 4.47 -12.57 -45.04
CA PHE A 459 5.14 -11.53 -45.83
C PHE A 459 6.64 -11.83 -46.06
N PHE A 460 7.40 -12.15 -45.01
CA PHE A 460 8.84 -12.43 -45.15
C PHE A 460 9.11 -13.75 -45.90
N LYS A 461 8.25 -14.77 -45.75
CA LYS A 461 8.31 -15.98 -46.60
C LYS A 461 8.12 -15.64 -48.08
N GLU A 462 7.18 -14.76 -48.41
CA GLU A 462 6.90 -14.37 -49.79
C GLU A 462 8.01 -13.48 -50.38
N LEU A 463 8.61 -12.57 -49.59
CA LEU A 463 9.81 -11.82 -49.99
C LEU A 463 10.93 -12.78 -50.40
N LYS A 464 11.24 -13.78 -49.56
CA LYS A 464 12.26 -14.79 -49.85
C LYS A 464 11.93 -15.57 -51.13
N LYS A 465 10.70 -16.09 -51.24
CA LYS A 465 10.23 -16.88 -52.39
C LYS A 465 10.38 -16.15 -53.72
N GLN A 466 10.17 -14.82 -53.73
CA GLN A 466 10.35 -14.00 -54.93
C GLN A 466 11.75 -13.38 -55.09
N ASN A 467 12.72 -13.81 -54.28
CA ASN A 467 14.10 -13.33 -54.27
C ASN A 467 14.24 -11.82 -53.98
N VAL A 468 13.42 -11.30 -53.07
CA VAL A 468 13.61 -9.98 -52.48
C VAL A 468 14.43 -10.16 -51.20
N THR A 469 15.69 -9.70 -51.25
CA THR A 469 16.70 -9.96 -50.22
C THR A 469 17.22 -8.65 -49.63
N PRO A 470 17.74 -8.65 -48.39
CA PRO A 470 18.13 -7.43 -47.69
C PRO A 470 19.33 -6.70 -48.32
N ASP A 471 20.15 -7.36 -49.13
CA ASP A 471 21.23 -6.73 -49.91
C ASP A 471 20.72 -5.88 -51.08
N LYS A 472 19.45 -6.07 -51.49
CA LYS A 472 18.83 -5.34 -52.60
C LYS A 472 17.73 -4.40 -52.15
N ILE A 473 16.79 -4.93 -51.37
CA ILE A 473 15.63 -4.19 -50.87
C ILE A 473 15.48 -4.57 -49.39
N PRO A 474 16.29 -3.96 -48.50
CA PRO A 474 16.15 -4.16 -47.07
C PRO A 474 14.76 -3.71 -46.59
N THR A 475 14.34 -4.34 -45.49
CA THR A 475 13.08 -4.03 -44.81
C THR A 475 13.45 -3.47 -43.45
N ILE A 476 12.87 -2.34 -43.08
CA ILE A 476 12.89 -1.83 -41.72
C ILE A 476 11.50 -2.10 -41.14
N SER A 477 11.42 -3.01 -40.17
CA SER A 477 10.17 -3.34 -39.48
C SER A 477 10.05 -2.57 -38.17
N THR A 478 8.83 -2.19 -37.80
CA THR A 478 8.50 -1.64 -36.48
C THR A 478 7.60 -2.59 -35.69
N SER A 479 7.53 -3.87 -36.09
CA SER A 479 6.51 -4.83 -35.67
C SER A 479 6.98 -6.28 -35.69
N ILE A 480 8.30 -6.49 -35.82
CA ILE A 480 8.98 -7.77 -35.65
C ILE A 480 10.06 -7.61 -34.59
N ALA A 481 10.01 -8.44 -33.55
CA ALA A 481 11.05 -8.55 -32.55
C ALA A 481 11.59 -9.98 -32.45
N GLU A 482 12.48 -10.23 -31.49
CA GLU A 482 13.16 -11.51 -31.30
C GLU A 482 12.17 -12.67 -31.13
N ASP A 483 11.03 -12.42 -30.47
CA ASP A 483 10.06 -13.48 -30.19
C ASP A 483 9.31 -13.90 -31.46
N GLU A 484 8.89 -12.96 -32.32
CA GLU A 484 8.31 -13.29 -33.62
C GLU A 484 9.31 -13.99 -34.54
N ILE A 485 10.60 -13.61 -34.49
CA ILE A 485 11.65 -14.24 -35.29
C ILE A 485 11.77 -15.74 -34.96
N ARG A 486 11.46 -16.19 -33.74
CA ARG A 486 11.46 -17.62 -33.40
C ARG A 486 10.40 -18.43 -34.15
N HIS A 487 9.37 -17.78 -34.67
CA HIS A 487 8.30 -18.40 -35.47
C HIS A 487 8.58 -18.32 -36.98
N LEU A 488 9.73 -17.74 -37.36
CA LEU A 488 10.17 -17.53 -38.74
C LEU A 488 11.48 -18.31 -39.00
N PRO A 489 11.68 -18.83 -40.23
CA PRO A 489 13.01 -19.26 -40.64
C PRO A 489 13.95 -18.04 -40.62
N VAL A 490 15.00 -18.08 -39.80
CA VAL A 490 15.90 -16.94 -39.58
C VAL A 490 16.58 -16.49 -40.88
N GLU A 491 16.81 -17.40 -41.82
CA GLU A 491 17.36 -17.13 -43.15
C GLU A 491 16.46 -16.27 -44.07
N ASN A 492 15.19 -16.06 -43.67
CA ASN A 492 14.28 -15.12 -44.31
C ASN A 492 14.38 -13.72 -43.71
N MET A 493 14.96 -13.60 -42.51
CA MET A 493 15.04 -12.37 -41.73
C MET A 493 16.46 -11.80 -41.67
N GLU A 494 17.49 -12.65 -41.73
CA GLU A 494 18.89 -12.27 -41.63
C GLU A 494 19.23 -11.10 -42.55
N GLY A 495 19.79 -10.02 -41.98
CA GLY A 495 20.18 -8.81 -42.71
C GLY A 495 19.08 -7.75 -42.86
N HIS A 496 17.81 -8.08 -42.60
CA HIS A 496 16.76 -7.07 -42.46
C HIS A 496 16.90 -6.31 -41.14
N TYR A 497 16.19 -5.19 -41.00
CA TYR A 497 16.30 -4.29 -39.86
C TYR A 497 14.99 -4.22 -39.08
N ALA A 498 15.09 -3.92 -37.79
CA ALA A 498 13.95 -3.51 -36.97
C ALA A 498 14.28 -2.26 -36.15
N ALA A 499 13.26 -1.46 -35.87
CA ALA A 499 13.35 -0.26 -35.05
C ALA A 499 12.59 -0.45 -33.75
N TRP A 500 13.29 -0.34 -32.63
CA TRP A 500 12.77 -0.62 -31.29
C TRP A 500 13.44 0.28 -30.25
N ASN A 501 12.93 0.28 -29.03
CA ASN A 501 13.55 0.95 -27.90
C ASN A 501 14.41 -0.02 -27.09
N TYR A 502 14.23 -1.32 -27.24
CA TYR A 502 15.00 -2.35 -26.57
C TYR A 502 15.37 -3.49 -27.53
N PHE A 503 16.52 -4.12 -27.25
CA PHE A 503 16.93 -5.39 -27.86
C PHE A 503 17.50 -6.29 -26.76
N GLN A 504 17.26 -7.60 -26.85
CA GLN A 504 17.82 -8.57 -25.90
C GLN A 504 19.36 -8.48 -25.84
N SER A 505 20.01 -8.09 -26.93
CA SER A 505 21.46 -8.02 -27.09
C SER A 505 22.13 -6.83 -26.38
N LEU A 506 21.40 -5.94 -25.71
CA LEU A 506 21.98 -4.79 -25.01
C LEU A 506 22.97 -5.23 -23.91
N ASP A 507 24.20 -4.69 -23.94
CA ASP A 507 25.23 -5.03 -22.95
C ASP A 507 25.18 -4.09 -21.74
N ASN A 508 24.20 -4.31 -20.86
CA ASN A 508 24.14 -3.61 -19.58
C ASN A 508 23.66 -4.54 -18.44
N LYS A 509 23.90 -4.10 -17.21
CA LYS A 509 23.65 -4.90 -16.00
C LYS A 509 22.18 -5.23 -15.81
N GLU A 510 21.29 -4.27 -16.02
CA GLU A 510 19.85 -4.48 -15.81
C GLU A 510 19.27 -5.42 -16.88
N ASN A 511 19.74 -5.31 -18.12
CA ASN A 511 19.37 -6.23 -19.18
C ASN A 511 19.84 -7.67 -18.91
N LYS A 512 21.11 -7.86 -18.51
CA LYS A 512 21.61 -9.21 -18.17
C LYS A 512 20.76 -9.88 -17.10
N LYS A 513 20.39 -9.16 -16.04
CA LYS A 513 19.50 -9.68 -14.99
C LYS A 513 18.12 -10.08 -15.53
N PHE A 514 17.51 -9.22 -16.35
CA PHE A 514 16.19 -9.47 -16.94
C PHE A 514 16.21 -10.72 -17.83
N VAL A 515 17.16 -10.79 -18.77
CA VAL A 515 17.31 -11.90 -19.71
C VAL A 515 17.64 -13.21 -18.97
N ASP A 516 18.57 -13.18 -18.01
CA ASP A 516 18.93 -14.37 -17.23
C ASP A 516 17.75 -14.87 -16.39
N ALA A 517 17.00 -13.97 -15.74
CA ALA A 517 15.81 -14.35 -14.98
C ALA A 517 14.73 -14.96 -15.89
N PHE A 518 14.51 -14.36 -17.07
CA PHE A 518 13.52 -14.84 -18.02
C PHE A 518 13.88 -16.23 -18.55
N LYS A 519 15.12 -16.41 -19.02
CA LYS A 519 15.62 -17.70 -19.51
C LYS A 519 15.68 -18.76 -18.41
N LYS A 520 16.01 -18.39 -17.17
CA LYS A 520 15.98 -19.31 -16.02
C LYS A 520 14.57 -19.83 -15.75
N ARG A 521 13.56 -18.99 -15.92
CA ARG A 521 12.16 -19.35 -15.65
C ARG A 521 11.51 -20.12 -16.79
N TYR A 522 11.70 -19.67 -18.03
CA TYR A 522 10.96 -20.18 -19.19
C TYR A 522 11.81 -21.02 -20.15
N GLY A 523 13.11 -21.15 -19.89
CA GLY A 523 14.05 -21.98 -20.63
C GLY A 523 15.04 -21.19 -21.48
N PRO A 524 16.24 -21.76 -21.74
CA PRO A 524 17.34 -21.05 -22.40
C PRO A 524 17.10 -20.71 -23.89
N HIS A 525 16.12 -21.38 -24.51
CA HIS A 525 15.72 -21.17 -25.91
C HIS A 525 14.73 -20.01 -26.07
N ARG A 526 14.14 -19.51 -24.98
CA ARG A 526 13.28 -18.34 -25.00
C ARG A 526 14.12 -17.08 -25.17
N VAL A 527 13.50 -16.06 -25.76
CA VAL A 527 14.10 -14.74 -25.96
C VAL A 527 13.20 -13.67 -25.34
N THR A 528 13.73 -12.47 -25.19
CA THR A 528 12.99 -11.26 -24.80
C THR A 528 12.92 -10.29 -25.97
N SER A 529 11.89 -9.44 -25.98
CA SER A 529 11.64 -8.39 -26.97
C SER A 529 11.30 -7.06 -26.28
N ASP A 530 11.16 -5.99 -27.07
CA ASP A 530 10.78 -4.65 -26.58
C ASP A 530 9.46 -4.69 -25.79
N ALA A 531 8.39 -5.20 -26.39
CA ALA A 531 7.08 -5.26 -25.73
C ALA A 531 7.08 -6.16 -24.48
N MET A 532 7.88 -7.24 -24.47
CA MET A 532 8.07 -8.06 -23.27
C MET A 532 8.79 -7.30 -22.16
N GLU A 533 9.80 -6.51 -22.51
CA GLU A 533 10.50 -5.63 -21.57
C GLU A 533 9.52 -4.62 -20.98
N LYS A 534 8.71 -3.94 -21.79
CA LYS A 534 7.67 -3.03 -21.31
C LYS A 534 6.63 -3.68 -20.42
N ALA A 535 6.18 -4.89 -20.75
CA ALA A 535 5.24 -5.63 -19.91
C ALA A 535 5.84 -5.97 -18.54
N PHE A 536 7.12 -6.36 -18.50
CA PHE A 536 7.87 -6.55 -17.27
C PHE A 536 8.02 -5.23 -16.48
N LEU A 537 8.41 -4.14 -17.16
CA LEU A 537 8.55 -2.82 -16.55
C LEU A 537 7.26 -2.27 -15.98
N ALA A 538 6.12 -2.52 -16.63
CA ALA A 538 4.83 -2.05 -16.21
C ALA A 538 4.54 -2.45 -14.75
N VAL A 539 4.78 -3.71 -14.41
CA VAL A 539 4.53 -4.23 -13.06
C VAL A 539 5.49 -3.60 -12.04
N HIS A 540 6.76 -3.36 -12.42
CA HIS A 540 7.73 -2.69 -11.55
C HIS A 540 7.42 -1.20 -11.34
N LEU A 541 6.99 -0.49 -12.38
CA LEU A 541 6.56 0.90 -12.29
C LEU A 541 5.28 1.03 -11.46
N PHE A 542 4.31 0.14 -11.68
CA PHE A 542 3.11 0.03 -10.85
C PHE A 542 3.49 -0.19 -9.38
N THR A 543 4.41 -1.12 -9.11
CA THR A 543 4.90 -1.38 -7.76
C THR A 543 5.49 -0.12 -7.11
N LYS A 544 6.37 0.58 -7.82
CA LYS A 544 6.93 1.86 -7.34
C LYS A 544 5.84 2.91 -7.10
N ALA A 545 4.84 3.00 -7.98
CA ALA A 545 3.75 3.94 -7.87
C ALA A 545 2.86 3.64 -6.65
N VAL A 546 2.47 2.38 -6.44
CA VAL A 546 1.69 1.94 -5.27
C VAL A 546 2.48 2.15 -3.98
N GLN A 547 3.77 1.84 -3.96
CA GLN A 547 4.64 2.10 -2.80
C GLN A 547 4.72 3.59 -2.47
N LYS A 548 4.90 4.44 -3.49
CA LYS A 548 4.93 5.89 -3.32
C LYS A 548 3.57 6.45 -2.89
N ALA A 549 2.47 5.89 -3.37
CA ALA A 549 1.11 6.26 -3.00
C ALA A 549 0.73 5.81 -1.58
N GLY A 550 1.32 4.70 -1.10
CA GLY A 550 0.92 4.07 0.16
C GLY A 550 -0.43 3.34 0.09
N THR A 551 -0.98 3.15 -1.12
CA THR A 551 -2.32 2.57 -1.35
C THR A 551 -2.43 2.01 -2.77
N ASP A 552 -3.33 1.05 -2.97
CA ASP A 552 -3.72 0.52 -4.29
C ASP A 552 -4.92 1.26 -4.89
N ASN A 553 -5.28 2.43 -4.35
CA ASN A 553 -6.27 3.31 -4.96
C ASN A 553 -5.78 3.86 -6.31
N VAL A 554 -6.63 3.74 -7.34
CA VAL A 554 -6.29 4.10 -8.72
C VAL A 554 -5.87 5.56 -8.88
N ASN A 555 -6.56 6.50 -8.22
CA ASN A 555 -6.24 7.93 -8.33
C ASN A 555 -4.87 8.23 -7.74
N ASP A 556 -4.58 7.64 -6.58
CA ASP A 556 -3.32 7.85 -5.89
C ASP A 556 -2.16 7.23 -6.68
N ILE A 557 -2.37 6.06 -7.30
CA ILE A 557 -1.40 5.46 -8.23
C ILE A 557 -1.16 6.38 -9.44
N ARG A 558 -2.23 6.91 -10.04
CA ARG A 558 -2.16 7.82 -11.21
C ARG A 558 -1.42 9.11 -10.91
N GLU A 559 -1.50 9.63 -9.69
CA GLU A 559 -0.69 10.79 -9.29
C GLU A 559 0.74 10.39 -8.94
N ALA A 560 0.93 9.26 -8.24
CA ALA A 560 2.24 8.80 -7.82
C ALA A 560 3.16 8.44 -9.00
N VAL A 561 2.60 7.95 -10.11
CA VAL A 561 3.36 7.54 -11.30
C VAL A 561 4.00 8.72 -12.06
N LYS A 562 3.45 9.93 -11.93
CA LYS A 562 3.93 11.12 -12.65
C LYS A 562 5.38 11.44 -12.28
N GLY A 563 6.23 11.54 -13.30
CA GLY A 563 7.65 11.86 -13.12
C GLY A 563 8.49 10.75 -12.52
N LEU A 564 7.95 9.52 -12.38
CA LEU A 564 8.77 8.39 -11.92
C LEU A 564 9.89 8.10 -12.92
N THR A 565 11.05 7.77 -12.37
CA THR A 565 12.24 7.35 -13.10
C THR A 565 12.63 5.93 -12.70
N MET A 566 13.24 5.21 -13.64
CA MET A 566 13.72 3.86 -13.39
C MET A 566 14.89 3.50 -14.30
N ASP A 567 15.93 2.91 -13.73
CA ASP A 567 16.95 2.18 -14.49
C ASP A 567 16.34 0.86 -14.95
N THR A 568 16.35 0.62 -16.25
CA THR A 568 15.68 -0.51 -16.90
C THR A 568 16.64 -1.25 -17.83
N PRO A 569 16.28 -2.46 -18.31
CA PRO A 569 17.02 -3.14 -19.38
C PRO A 569 17.31 -2.26 -20.60
N GLU A 570 16.42 -1.33 -20.97
CA GLU A 570 16.66 -0.42 -22.11
C GLU A 570 17.47 0.85 -21.77
N GLY A 571 17.68 1.12 -20.48
CA GLY A 571 18.32 2.35 -19.98
C GLY A 571 17.43 3.12 -19.00
N LEU A 572 17.77 4.37 -18.74
CA LEU A 572 16.95 5.22 -17.86
C LEU A 572 15.68 5.65 -18.59
N ILE A 573 14.52 5.36 -17.99
CA ILE A 573 13.22 5.88 -18.45
C ILE A 573 12.68 6.91 -17.48
N THR A 574 11.85 7.82 -18.00
CA THR A 574 11.10 8.80 -17.20
C THR A 574 9.67 8.90 -17.69
N ILE A 575 8.69 8.77 -16.79
CA ILE A 575 7.28 8.99 -17.11
C ILE A 575 6.99 10.49 -17.13
N ASN A 576 6.46 10.98 -18.25
CA ASN A 576 6.06 12.35 -18.44
C ASN A 576 4.92 12.72 -17.49
N LYS A 577 5.04 13.85 -16.80
CA LYS A 577 4.09 14.31 -15.78
C LYS A 577 2.71 14.70 -16.34
N THR A 578 2.64 15.00 -17.63
CA THR A 578 1.45 15.55 -18.29
C THR A 578 0.79 14.54 -19.22
N THR A 579 1.58 13.73 -19.92
CA THR A 579 1.06 12.84 -20.98
C THR A 579 1.04 11.35 -20.58
N ASN A 580 1.59 10.96 -19.43
CA ASN A 580 1.76 9.56 -19.01
C ASN A 580 2.59 8.67 -19.95
N HIS A 581 3.37 9.28 -20.85
CA HIS A 581 4.28 8.57 -21.75
C HIS A 581 5.69 8.45 -21.18
N ILE A 582 6.46 7.46 -21.61
CA ILE A 582 7.88 7.38 -21.25
C ILE A 582 8.77 8.20 -22.20
N THR A 583 9.84 8.76 -21.64
CA THR A 583 11.01 9.22 -22.39
C THR A 583 11.97 8.03 -22.52
N THR A 584 12.39 7.68 -23.73
CA THR A 584 13.20 6.48 -24.00
C THR A 584 14.16 6.67 -25.19
N ILE A 585 15.14 5.78 -25.33
CA ILE A 585 16.13 5.74 -26.41
C ILE A 585 15.56 5.04 -27.63
N SER A 586 15.80 5.55 -28.84
CA SER A 586 15.44 4.87 -30.09
C SER A 586 16.62 4.07 -30.63
N ARG A 587 16.38 2.87 -31.16
CA ARG A 587 17.42 1.96 -31.66
C ARG A 587 17.02 1.31 -32.97
N ILE A 588 18.02 1.00 -33.79
CA ILE A 588 17.86 0.21 -35.02
C ILE A 588 18.79 -0.98 -34.94
N GLY A 589 18.21 -2.16 -35.05
CA GLY A 589 18.89 -3.44 -35.01
C GLY A 589 18.87 -4.12 -36.37
N ARG A 590 19.91 -4.87 -36.70
CA ARG A 590 19.97 -5.76 -37.86
C ARG A 590 19.85 -7.21 -37.40
N VAL A 591 18.98 -7.97 -38.03
CA VAL A 591 18.79 -9.39 -37.70
C VAL A 591 20.06 -10.17 -38.06
N THR A 592 20.53 -10.97 -37.11
CA THR A 592 21.67 -11.88 -37.22
C THR A 592 21.19 -13.29 -37.56
N LYS A 593 22.10 -14.15 -38.03
CA LYS A 593 21.83 -15.58 -38.30
C LYS A 593 21.40 -16.37 -37.06
N GLU A 594 21.64 -15.85 -35.86
CA GLU A 594 21.20 -16.43 -34.59
C GLU A 594 19.75 -16.06 -34.22
N GLY A 595 19.06 -15.24 -35.03
CA GLY A 595 17.71 -14.77 -34.71
C GLY A 595 17.72 -13.73 -33.58
N GLN A 596 18.78 -12.92 -33.51
CA GLN A 596 18.96 -11.81 -32.57
C GLN A 596 19.26 -10.52 -33.34
N PHE A 597 19.21 -9.37 -32.66
CA PHE A 597 19.56 -8.10 -33.28
C PHE A 597 20.97 -7.63 -32.90
N GLU A 598 21.77 -7.30 -33.91
CA GLU A 598 22.96 -6.49 -33.78
C GLU A 598 22.54 -5.01 -33.81
N MET A 599 22.85 -4.23 -32.77
CA MET A 599 22.55 -2.80 -32.76
C MET A 599 23.43 -2.06 -33.77
N ILE A 600 22.80 -1.41 -34.77
CA ILE A 600 23.51 -0.65 -35.81
C ILE A 600 23.44 0.85 -35.54
N TRP A 601 22.38 1.32 -34.88
CA TRP A 601 22.20 2.72 -34.52
C TRP A 601 21.41 2.87 -33.22
N SER A 602 21.70 3.95 -32.48
CA SER A 602 20.97 4.39 -31.29
C SER A 602 20.91 5.91 -31.27
N SER A 603 19.81 6.47 -30.75
CA SER A 603 19.76 7.89 -30.42
C SER A 603 20.79 8.19 -29.33
N LYS A 604 21.39 9.39 -29.39
CA LYS A 604 22.39 9.84 -28.41
C LYS A 604 21.77 10.13 -27.05
N GLU A 605 20.59 10.73 -27.07
CA GLU A 605 19.82 11.12 -25.89
C GLU A 605 18.45 10.44 -25.91
N PRO A 606 17.82 10.23 -24.74
CA PRO A 606 16.43 9.81 -24.66
C PRO A 606 15.52 10.84 -25.35
N ILE A 607 14.56 10.33 -26.12
CA ILE A 607 13.59 11.13 -26.87
C ILE A 607 12.33 11.27 -26.01
N ILE A 608 11.88 12.50 -25.79
CA ILE A 608 10.60 12.77 -25.14
C ILE A 608 9.47 12.40 -26.10
N ALA A 609 8.47 11.66 -25.64
CA ALA A 609 7.32 11.30 -26.45
C ALA A 609 6.56 12.55 -26.92
N GLU A 610 6.21 12.58 -28.20
CA GLU A 610 5.31 13.57 -28.79
C GLU A 610 4.05 12.84 -29.27
N PRO A 611 3.01 12.71 -28.41
CA PRO A 611 1.81 11.99 -28.78
C PRO A 611 1.11 12.60 -29.99
N TYR A 612 1.18 13.92 -30.16
CA TYR A 612 0.67 14.60 -31.36
C TYR A 612 1.83 15.20 -32.16
N PRO A 613 2.24 14.56 -33.26
CA PRO A 613 3.32 15.05 -34.11
C PRO A 613 3.00 16.42 -34.70
N GLN A 614 3.97 17.35 -34.64
CA GLN A 614 3.79 18.76 -35.00
C GLN A 614 3.55 19.05 -36.49
N PHE A 615 3.46 18.02 -37.33
CA PHE A 615 3.16 18.16 -38.76
C PHE A 615 1.71 18.56 -39.06
N LYS A 616 0.80 18.33 -38.10
CA LYS A 616 -0.62 18.71 -38.14
C LYS A 616 -1.07 19.15 -36.75
N THR A 617 -2.16 19.89 -36.67
CA THR A 617 -2.78 20.22 -35.37
C THR A 617 -3.40 18.98 -34.73
N LYS A 618 -3.64 19.03 -33.41
CA LYS A 618 -4.34 17.95 -32.67
C LYS A 618 -5.73 17.70 -33.28
N GLU A 619 -6.42 18.74 -33.70
CA GLU A 619 -7.75 18.67 -34.34
C GLU A 619 -7.70 17.97 -35.70
N GLU A 620 -6.69 18.26 -36.52
CA GLU A 620 -6.50 17.61 -37.83
C GLU A 620 -6.18 16.12 -37.69
N TRP A 621 -5.34 15.75 -36.72
CA TRP A 621 -5.07 14.35 -36.41
C TRP A 621 -6.30 13.61 -35.88
N ASN A 622 -7.08 14.26 -35.02
CA ASN A 622 -8.34 13.70 -34.53
C ASN A 622 -9.35 13.56 -35.67
N ALA A 623 -9.45 14.52 -36.59
CA ALA A 623 -10.31 14.42 -37.75
C ALA A 623 -9.91 13.24 -38.67
N PHE A 624 -8.61 13.03 -38.87
CA PHE A 624 -8.08 11.89 -39.64
C PHE A 624 -8.49 10.55 -39.01
N THR A 625 -8.24 10.38 -37.71
CA THR A 625 -8.56 9.11 -37.01
C THR A 625 -10.07 8.88 -36.92
N ASN A 626 -10.87 9.93 -36.69
CA ASN A 626 -12.34 9.86 -36.69
C ASN A 626 -12.89 9.46 -38.06
N LYS A 627 -12.28 9.95 -39.15
CA LYS A 627 -12.65 9.55 -40.50
C LYS A 627 -12.40 8.06 -40.71
N LEU A 628 -11.21 7.55 -40.35
CA LEU A 628 -10.93 6.11 -40.45
C LEU A 628 -11.95 5.28 -39.66
N HIS A 629 -12.22 5.67 -38.42
CA HIS A 629 -13.20 5.01 -37.57
C HIS A 629 -14.60 5.00 -38.20
N HIS A 630 -15.03 6.12 -38.78
CA HIS A 630 -16.30 6.21 -39.49
C HIS A 630 -16.33 5.32 -40.74
N ASP A 631 -15.29 5.39 -41.57
CA ASP A 631 -15.18 4.65 -42.83
C ASP A 631 -15.10 3.13 -42.62
N TRP A 632 -14.68 2.68 -41.44
CA TRP A 632 -14.68 1.28 -41.01
C TRP A 632 -15.91 0.87 -40.18
N GLY A 633 -17.00 1.64 -40.25
CA GLY A 633 -18.26 1.27 -39.59
C GLY A 633 -18.22 1.38 -38.06
N ARG A 634 -17.45 2.35 -37.54
CA ARG A 634 -17.19 2.57 -36.10
C ARG A 634 -16.38 1.45 -35.45
N LYS A 635 -15.40 0.94 -36.21
CA LYS A 635 -14.35 0.01 -35.76
C LYS A 635 -12.99 0.65 -35.96
N TRP A 636 -11.97 0.12 -35.29
CA TRP A 636 -10.60 0.64 -35.38
C TRP A 636 -9.67 -0.22 -36.22
N ALA A 637 -10.19 -1.32 -36.77
CA ALA A 637 -9.58 -2.14 -37.79
C ALA A 637 -10.54 -2.31 -38.96
N LYS A 638 -9.99 -2.38 -40.17
CA LYS A 638 -10.76 -2.76 -41.35
C LYS A 638 -10.92 -4.28 -41.36
N GLU A 639 -12.16 -4.73 -41.44
CA GLU A 639 -12.47 -6.14 -41.65
C GLU A 639 -12.54 -6.46 -43.14
N GLU A 640 -12.43 -7.75 -43.47
CA GLU A 640 -12.75 -8.23 -44.80
C GLU A 640 -14.18 -7.78 -45.14
N SER A 641 -14.35 -7.06 -46.25
CA SER A 641 -15.69 -6.67 -46.68
C SER A 641 -16.47 -7.95 -46.95
N GLU A 642 -17.60 -8.15 -46.27
CA GLU A 642 -18.63 -9.10 -46.73
C GLU A 642 -19.03 -8.65 -48.15
N GLN A 643 -18.44 -9.28 -49.17
CA GLN A 643 -18.81 -9.11 -50.57
C GLN A 643 -19.81 -10.19 -50.98
#